data_AF-A0A949G2D0-F1
#
_entry.id   AF-A0A949G2D0-F1
#
_cell.length_a   1.000
_cell.length_b   1.000
_cell.length_c   1.000
_cell.angle_alpha   90.00
_cell.angle_beta   90.00
_cell.angle_gamma   90.00
#
_symmetry.space_group_name_H-M   'P 1'
#
loop_
_entity.id
_entity.type
_entity.pdbx_description
1 polymer ?
#
loop_
_entity_poly.entity_id
_entity_poly.type
_entity_poly.pdbx_seq_one_letter_code
_entity_poly.pdbx_strand_id
1 'polypeptide(L)'
;MTVDYGNVTRTVANIATSGTGVTMPLTITATNGSLTIGGASQSFGAQANGNLLNDYSGLSAFTYTESSANQTFAVRMTIPGTGPTSGTATLNLPMQGSGTTSIRATATQIGGAAGSSGGTAWGGILGLGRGNALFTGTFAIGGFNGSGGVFFQPGVSNGTLVVRGTSGGAARADKITVGETSSGSRDGSGFLDLTGGTIDLSGTSLLIGRHGATSNSPNVSGTVTMPGGTVDVLTLVLGEKTNTSGTMSITGLFTQSGGAVTSGTMRFGNILTTAGTTVPLFTSIYTLSSGTLRSALITSIPSVALTGTTTANSASVRKVAWSGGTIANYDSSTDLTISGTNTNAGYTMSLVLGSTTTPQVFAADTGRTITLGSNAVVSGTGLLQKQGDGTLQINTAATYTGSTGISAGTVRLGVANGLPSATPLVMSPSAGTATLDLAGFNQTLGSLSSSGAGSAVVDVASSGTSTLTVGGDNTSATFAGRLRNSGGATSILGITKNGTGTWTLTGSNSAVAGNLVFNTGKVSIDPGSAGSFASTGRFQILPGSGVTTTVEVLSGSNSFSTAAGIGGLADNSATGTALWNLAGGTTTLALSTNRFLIGNKGAGTVTVSNNAVFTITGTPDLVIGGDQQYALNNATGAVTVSGGTLSITGAGNLVLGRNVSGTTTGANGTVNLDGGVFATVRPFTMASGSGTGTINFNGGTLRALGASSDFIAVTDANVKNGGAVIDTNSYDVTIGQSLLNGGAGGLTKQGGGVLTLSASNSYIGATVVSGGTLKAGNVSAFGSAAVTIASGATLDLNSLAVANAITNNGGTLSNASSYAGTQSLAGSATYGALAGTLSVVSGGAATLGGAVTGTVSIAAGGSATLAAGGSLAQSSLANNGTFTVNRNDNLSLGTVFSGGGGLTKLGSGTLTLTGSSTSSGPTTVSAGKLAVNGVLGSGTLSVAAAAWLAGTGTIGGPVVVQGTLSPGNSP
;
A
#
# COMPACT_ATOMS: atom_id res chain seq x y z
N MET A 1 -72.10 6.29 -29.61
CA MET A 1 -72.58 7.69 -29.61
C MET A 1 -71.38 8.57 -29.89
N THR A 2 -71.46 9.45 -30.88
CA THR A 2 -70.38 10.40 -31.19
C THR A 2 -70.92 11.81 -31.04
N VAL A 3 -70.19 12.67 -30.33
CA VAL A 3 -70.55 14.07 -30.09
C VAL A 3 -69.38 14.96 -30.52
N ASP A 4 -69.64 15.86 -31.46
CA ASP A 4 -68.66 16.87 -31.89
C ASP A 4 -69.02 18.22 -31.24
N TYR A 5 -68.10 18.80 -30.47
CA TYR A 5 -68.32 20.09 -29.81
C TYR A 5 -67.80 21.29 -30.62
N GLY A 6 -67.24 21.10 -31.81
CA GLY A 6 -66.65 22.20 -32.60
C GLY A 6 -65.57 22.94 -31.81
N ASN A 7 -65.49 24.27 -31.89
CA ASN A 7 -64.48 25.06 -31.14
C ASN A 7 -64.99 25.62 -29.78
N VAL A 8 -66.08 25.07 -29.23
CA VAL A 8 -66.71 25.64 -28.02
C VAL A 8 -66.45 24.81 -26.76
N THR A 9 -66.49 25.49 -25.61
CA THR A 9 -66.55 24.84 -24.29
C THR A 9 -67.98 24.44 -23.97
N ARG A 10 -68.18 23.18 -23.59
CA ARG A 10 -69.47 22.67 -23.09
C ARG A 10 -69.38 22.35 -21.62
N THR A 11 -70.37 22.84 -20.87
CA THR A 11 -70.50 22.58 -19.43
C THR A 11 -71.73 21.69 -19.20
N VAL A 12 -71.56 20.57 -18.52
CA VAL A 12 -72.65 19.67 -18.13
C VAL A 12 -72.66 19.45 -16.63
N ALA A 13 -73.85 19.27 -16.05
CA ALA A 13 -73.99 19.01 -14.61
C ALA A 13 -73.57 17.58 -14.24
N ASN A 14 -73.93 16.61 -15.07
CA ASN A 14 -73.53 15.21 -14.93
C ASN A 14 -73.65 14.51 -16.31
N ILE A 15 -72.82 13.50 -16.56
CA ILE A 15 -72.99 12.53 -17.63
C ILE A 15 -73.71 11.32 -17.04
N ALA A 16 -75.04 11.30 -17.14
CA ALA A 16 -75.84 10.20 -16.63
C ALA A 16 -75.62 8.94 -17.50
N THR A 17 -74.84 7.98 -17.01
CA THR A 17 -74.70 6.63 -17.59
C THR A 17 -75.59 5.59 -16.89
N SER A 18 -76.48 6.03 -16.00
CA SER A 18 -77.22 5.19 -15.05
C SER A 18 -78.65 4.83 -15.46
N GLY A 19 -78.92 4.61 -16.75
CA GLY A 19 -80.22 4.13 -17.21
C GLY A 19 -80.32 2.61 -17.12
N THR A 20 -81.32 2.08 -16.41
CA THR A 20 -81.73 0.67 -16.55
C THR A 20 -82.19 0.43 -17.99
N GLY A 21 -81.55 -0.50 -18.72
CA GLY A 21 -81.96 -0.90 -20.08
C GLY A 21 -80.99 -0.58 -21.23
N VAL A 22 -79.76 -0.13 -20.96
CA VAL A 22 -78.75 0.07 -22.02
C VAL A 22 -78.02 -1.25 -22.32
N THR A 23 -78.12 -1.74 -23.56
CA THR A 23 -77.34 -2.89 -24.04
C THR A 23 -75.87 -2.50 -24.23
N MET A 24 -74.96 -3.25 -23.63
CA MET A 24 -73.51 -3.08 -23.75
C MET A 24 -72.96 -4.12 -24.74
N PRO A 25 -71.84 -3.87 -25.46
CA PRO A 25 -70.88 -2.77 -25.26
C PRO A 25 -71.37 -1.39 -25.73
N LEU A 26 -70.92 -0.33 -25.06
CA LEU A 26 -71.23 1.07 -25.40
C LEU A 26 -69.95 1.88 -25.58
N THR A 27 -69.85 2.60 -26.69
CA THR A 27 -68.79 3.59 -26.94
C THR A 27 -69.40 4.99 -27.05
N ILE A 28 -68.88 5.93 -26.27
CA ILE A 28 -69.19 7.36 -26.31
C ILE A 28 -67.92 8.08 -26.74
N THR A 29 -67.92 8.70 -27.91
CA THR A 29 -66.79 9.47 -28.45
C THR A 29 -67.12 10.95 -28.42
N ALA A 30 -66.22 11.78 -27.89
CA ALA A 30 -66.33 13.23 -27.94
C ALA A 30 -65.13 13.85 -28.67
N THR A 31 -65.38 14.72 -29.65
CA THR A 31 -64.34 15.32 -30.50
C THR A 31 -64.48 16.84 -30.59
N ASN A 32 -63.36 17.53 -30.82
CA ASN A 32 -63.23 19.00 -30.89
C ASN A 32 -63.68 19.73 -29.60
N GLY A 33 -63.22 20.97 -29.38
CA GLY A 33 -63.71 21.81 -28.27
C GLY A 33 -63.29 21.30 -26.90
N SER A 34 -63.93 21.76 -25.82
CA SER A 34 -63.58 21.35 -24.44
C SER A 34 -64.80 20.97 -23.61
N LEU A 35 -64.67 19.97 -22.74
CA LEU A 35 -65.75 19.51 -21.86
C LEU A 35 -65.46 19.85 -20.40
N THR A 36 -66.39 20.55 -19.75
CA THR A 36 -66.38 20.82 -18.31
C THR A 36 -67.56 20.11 -17.65
N ILE A 37 -67.30 19.40 -16.56
CA ILE A 37 -68.31 18.74 -15.75
C ILE A 37 -68.29 19.39 -14.37
N GLY A 38 -69.42 20.02 -14.01
CA GLY A 38 -69.58 20.72 -12.74
C GLY A 38 -70.68 20.08 -11.89
N GLY A 39 -70.34 19.67 -10.67
CA GLY A 39 -71.29 19.13 -9.69
C GLY A 39 -71.22 17.60 -9.49
N ALA A 40 -71.79 17.19 -8.35
CA ALA A 40 -71.98 15.84 -7.78
C ALA A 40 -70.87 14.78 -7.98
N SER A 41 -71.00 13.64 -7.30
CA SER A 41 -70.12 12.49 -7.54
C SER A 41 -70.29 11.97 -8.97
N GLN A 42 -69.20 11.99 -9.74
CA GLN A 42 -69.18 11.55 -11.13
C GLN A 42 -68.70 10.12 -11.25
N SER A 43 -69.45 9.29 -11.97
CA SER A 43 -69.12 7.90 -12.21
C SER A 43 -69.25 7.58 -13.70
N PHE A 44 -68.13 7.36 -14.36
CA PHE A 44 -68.08 6.87 -15.75
C PHE A 44 -68.25 5.35 -15.73
N GLY A 45 -69.50 4.90 -15.61
CA GLY A 45 -69.81 3.50 -15.37
C GLY A 45 -71.21 3.07 -15.77
N ALA A 46 -71.36 1.85 -16.27
CA ALA A 46 -72.66 1.27 -16.60
C ALA A 46 -73.21 0.37 -15.49
N GLN A 47 -74.52 0.10 -15.54
CA GLN A 47 -75.26 -0.82 -14.67
C GLN A 47 -75.48 -2.22 -15.31
N ALA A 48 -74.60 -2.75 -16.16
CA ALA A 48 -74.82 -4.05 -16.83
C ALA A 48 -73.52 -4.72 -17.35
N ASN A 49 -73.63 -5.99 -17.81
CA ASN A 49 -72.57 -6.80 -18.43
C ASN A 49 -71.96 -6.18 -19.69
N GLY A 50 -70.62 -6.06 -19.80
CA GLY A 50 -69.92 -5.62 -21.01
C GLY A 50 -68.98 -4.42 -20.82
N ASN A 51 -68.32 -3.99 -21.90
CA ASN A 51 -67.35 -2.89 -21.86
C ASN A 51 -68.01 -1.52 -22.15
N LEU A 52 -67.63 -0.51 -21.37
CA LEU A 52 -67.96 0.90 -21.61
C LEU A 52 -66.69 1.65 -21.99
N LEU A 53 -66.70 2.35 -23.13
CA LEU A 53 -65.62 3.22 -23.57
C LEU A 53 -66.11 4.66 -23.67
N ASN A 54 -65.63 5.55 -22.81
CA ASN A 54 -65.73 7.00 -22.97
C ASN A 54 -64.42 7.49 -23.59
N ASP A 55 -64.47 7.79 -24.88
CA ASP A 55 -63.32 8.25 -25.64
C ASP A 55 -63.37 9.76 -25.86
N TYR A 56 -62.63 10.51 -25.03
CA TYR A 56 -62.48 11.96 -25.13
C TYR A 56 -61.13 12.37 -25.70
N SER A 57 -60.40 11.44 -26.34
CA SER A 57 -59.09 11.69 -26.95
C SER A 57 -59.11 12.82 -28.01
N GLY A 58 -60.24 13.01 -28.69
CA GLY A 58 -60.45 14.06 -29.69
C GLY A 58 -60.80 15.45 -29.13
N LEU A 59 -61.00 15.60 -27.82
CA LEU A 59 -61.22 16.91 -27.19
C LEU A 59 -59.91 17.71 -27.06
N SER A 60 -60.02 19.03 -26.96
CA SER A 60 -58.90 19.93 -26.64
C SER A 60 -58.63 20.08 -25.14
N ALA A 61 -59.64 19.91 -24.28
CA ALA A 61 -59.49 19.92 -22.82
C ALA A 61 -60.66 19.21 -22.12
N PHE A 62 -60.40 18.68 -20.92
CA PHE A 62 -61.39 18.05 -20.05
C PHE A 62 -61.23 18.58 -18.62
N THR A 63 -62.30 19.10 -18.03
CA THR A 63 -62.29 19.59 -16.65
C THR A 63 -63.40 18.94 -15.84
N TYR A 64 -63.07 18.40 -14.67
CA TYR A 64 -64.02 18.05 -13.62
C TYR A 64 -63.70 18.87 -12.37
N THR A 65 -64.71 19.47 -11.76
CA THR A 65 -64.55 20.19 -10.49
C THR A 65 -65.72 19.88 -9.58
N GLU A 66 -65.43 19.37 -8.38
CA GLU A 66 -66.42 19.17 -7.33
C GLU A 66 -67.09 20.50 -6.92
N SER A 67 -68.38 20.45 -6.63
CA SER A 67 -69.15 21.62 -6.15
C SER A 67 -69.22 21.73 -4.63
N SER A 68 -68.78 20.69 -3.90
CA SER A 68 -68.71 20.61 -2.44
C SER A 68 -67.64 19.59 -2.03
N ALA A 69 -67.17 19.66 -0.78
CA ALA A 69 -66.29 18.62 -0.22
C ALA A 69 -66.96 17.23 -0.26
N ASN A 70 -66.14 16.17 -0.28
CA ASN A 70 -66.51 14.75 -0.28
C ASN A 70 -67.14 14.21 -1.58
N GLN A 71 -66.90 14.84 -2.74
CA GLN A 71 -67.33 14.27 -4.02
C GLN A 71 -66.26 13.37 -4.64
N THR A 72 -66.72 12.31 -5.31
CA THR A 72 -65.84 11.31 -5.93
C THR A 72 -65.90 11.41 -7.46
N PHE A 73 -64.73 11.47 -8.11
CA PHE A 73 -64.56 11.18 -9.52
C PHE A 73 -64.18 9.72 -9.70
N ALA A 74 -64.98 8.94 -10.44
CA ALA A 74 -64.73 7.51 -10.60
C ALA A 74 -64.85 7.02 -12.03
N VAL A 75 -63.89 6.17 -12.43
CA VAL A 75 -63.96 5.35 -13.65
C VAL A 75 -64.11 3.91 -13.21
N ARG A 76 -65.35 3.42 -13.20
CA ARG A 76 -65.70 2.16 -12.54
C ARG A 76 -67.01 1.60 -13.09
N MET A 77 -67.40 0.40 -12.68
CA MET A 77 -68.74 -0.14 -12.97
C MET A 77 -69.63 -0.12 -11.73
N THR A 78 -70.95 0.08 -11.89
CA THR A 78 -71.91 0.15 -10.77
C THR A 78 -72.76 -1.13 -10.75
N ILE A 79 -72.95 -1.76 -9.58
CA ILE A 79 -73.56 -3.10 -9.47
C ILE A 79 -75.09 -3.03 -9.68
N PRO A 80 -75.66 -3.84 -10.60
CA PRO A 80 -77.10 -4.01 -10.76
C PRO A 80 -77.58 -5.31 -10.10
N GLY A 81 -77.67 -5.37 -8.78
CA GLY A 81 -78.24 -6.53 -8.09
C GLY A 81 -77.52 -7.87 -8.32
N THR A 82 -78.14 -8.97 -7.86
CA THR A 82 -77.55 -10.30 -7.67
C THR A 82 -77.33 -11.07 -8.99
N GLY A 83 -76.10 -11.16 -9.49
CA GLY A 83 -75.71 -12.06 -10.58
C GLY A 83 -74.24 -11.92 -11.03
N PRO A 84 -73.61 -12.98 -11.62
CA PRO A 84 -72.26 -12.89 -12.14
C PRO A 84 -72.22 -12.01 -13.40
N THR A 85 -71.31 -11.04 -13.40
CA THR A 85 -71.14 -10.01 -14.40
C THR A 85 -69.64 -9.67 -14.56
N SER A 86 -69.21 -9.26 -15.76
CA SER A 86 -67.83 -8.84 -16.03
C SER A 86 -67.80 -7.71 -17.07
N GLY A 87 -66.78 -6.85 -16.97
CA GLY A 87 -66.64 -5.70 -17.87
C GLY A 87 -65.57 -4.71 -17.44
N THR A 88 -65.21 -3.80 -18.35
CA THR A 88 -64.26 -2.70 -18.08
C THR A 88 -64.88 -1.36 -18.46
N ALA A 89 -64.79 -0.38 -17.56
CA ALA A 89 -65.08 1.02 -17.85
C ALA A 89 -63.78 1.74 -18.22
N THR A 90 -63.72 2.31 -19.42
CA THR A 90 -62.56 3.06 -19.93
C THR A 90 -62.92 4.53 -20.09
N LEU A 91 -62.04 5.42 -19.63
CA LEU A 91 -62.07 6.84 -19.92
C LEU A 91 -60.74 7.23 -20.57
N ASN A 92 -60.77 7.63 -21.84
CA ASN A 92 -59.62 8.20 -22.53
C ASN A 92 -59.71 9.72 -22.49
N LEU A 93 -58.68 10.37 -21.96
CA LEU A 93 -58.58 11.82 -21.83
C LEU A 93 -58.03 12.49 -23.10
N PRO A 94 -58.24 13.81 -23.28
CA PRO A 94 -57.74 14.59 -24.42
C PRO A 94 -56.29 14.29 -24.86
N MET A 95 -56.09 13.88 -26.12
CA MET A 95 -54.76 13.67 -26.72
C MET A 95 -54.27 14.84 -27.58
N GLN A 96 -55.19 15.67 -28.07
CA GLN A 96 -54.96 16.73 -29.07
C GLN A 96 -54.93 18.14 -28.42
N GLY A 97 -54.11 19.05 -28.96
CA GLY A 97 -54.10 20.48 -28.58
C GLY A 97 -53.21 20.88 -27.39
N SER A 98 -53.20 22.18 -27.06
CA SER A 98 -52.47 22.78 -25.93
C SER A 98 -53.24 22.75 -24.60
N GLY A 99 -54.47 22.22 -24.59
CA GLY A 99 -55.33 22.21 -23.42
C GLY A 99 -54.98 21.09 -22.43
N THR A 100 -55.19 21.37 -21.14
CA THR A 100 -54.88 20.47 -20.03
C THR A 100 -56.12 19.76 -19.52
N THR A 101 -55.99 18.48 -19.16
CA THR A 101 -56.98 17.80 -18.33
C THR A 101 -56.84 18.22 -16.87
N SER A 102 -57.92 18.62 -16.21
CA SER A 102 -57.93 18.94 -14.78
C SER A 102 -59.09 18.23 -14.07
N ILE A 103 -58.77 17.35 -13.13
CA ILE A 103 -59.75 16.64 -12.29
C ILE A 103 -59.53 17.12 -10.85
N ARG A 104 -60.51 17.83 -10.28
CA ARG A 104 -60.51 18.25 -8.88
C ARG A 104 -61.66 17.59 -8.13
N ALA A 105 -61.33 16.65 -7.25
CA ALA A 105 -62.27 15.80 -6.53
C ALA A 105 -61.70 15.43 -5.17
N THR A 106 -62.52 15.30 -4.13
CA THR A 106 -62.05 14.78 -2.84
C THR A 106 -61.48 13.35 -2.96
N ALA A 107 -62.09 12.53 -3.81
CA ALA A 107 -61.62 11.18 -4.12
C ALA A 107 -61.61 10.93 -5.63
N THR A 108 -60.52 10.34 -6.13
CA THR A 108 -60.39 9.83 -7.50
C THR A 108 -60.23 8.32 -7.44
N GLN A 109 -61.10 7.58 -8.12
CA GLN A 109 -61.13 6.11 -8.08
C GLN A 109 -61.15 5.51 -9.48
N ILE A 110 -60.16 4.68 -9.82
CA ILE A 110 -60.05 3.98 -11.10
C ILE A 110 -60.14 2.47 -10.83
N GLY A 111 -61.22 1.86 -11.29
CA GLY A 111 -61.57 0.47 -10.99
C GLY A 111 -62.36 0.31 -9.68
N GLY A 112 -63.10 -0.79 -9.58
CA GLY A 112 -63.90 -1.18 -8.40
C GLY A 112 -65.41 -1.07 -8.55
N ALA A 113 -66.15 -1.48 -7.51
CA ALA A 113 -67.61 -1.45 -7.48
C ALA A 113 -68.16 -0.67 -6.27
N ALA A 114 -69.24 0.09 -6.48
CA ALA A 114 -70.04 0.66 -5.40
C ALA A 114 -71.09 -0.38 -4.96
N GLY A 115 -70.80 -1.17 -3.91
CA GLY A 115 -71.79 -2.08 -3.30
C GLY A 115 -71.20 -3.33 -2.63
N SER A 116 -71.93 -3.86 -1.65
CA SER A 116 -71.52 -4.92 -0.73
C SER A 116 -72.30 -6.22 -0.93
N SER A 117 -72.10 -6.95 -2.04
CA SER A 117 -72.44 -8.38 -2.09
C SER A 117 -71.99 -9.06 -3.39
N GLY A 118 -71.09 -10.04 -3.24
CA GLY A 118 -71.01 -11.26 -4.05
C GLY A 118 -70.90 -11.16 -5.58
N GLY A 119 -69.69 -11.38 -6.11
CA GLY A 119 -69.55 -12.33 -7.22
C GLY A 119 -68.74 -11.99 -8.46
N THR A 120 -68.16 -10.79 -8.64
CA THR A 120 -67.83 -10.31 -10.01
C THR A 120 -66.57 -9.45 -10.12
N ALA A 121 -65.88 -9.51 -11.28
CA ALA A 121 -64.60 -8.86 -11.55
C ALA A 121 -64.78 -7.66 -12.50
N TRP A 122 -64.43 -6.46 -12.04
CA TRP A 122 -64.70 -5.21 -12.74
C TRP A 122 -63.44 -4.38 -12.95
N GLY A 123 -63.18 -3.99 -14.20
CA GLY A 123 -62.03 -3.17 -14.58
C GLY A 123 -62.36 -1.68 -14.66
N GLY A 124 -61.43 -0.81 -14.27
CA GLY A 124 -61.44 0.61 -14.64
C GLY A 124 -60.14 0.98 -15.31
N ILE A 125 -60.21 1.67 -16.45
CA ILE A 125 -59.04 2.15 -17.20
C ILE A 125 -59.14 3.67 -17.38
N LEU A 126 -58.11 4.39 -16.96
CA LEU A 126 -57.91 5.80 -17.29
C LEU A 126 -56.76 5.93 -18.29
N GLY A 127 -57.10 6.23 -19.54
CA GLY A 127 -56.15 6.63 -20.56
C GLY A 127 -55.80 8.11 -20.39
N LEU A 128 -54.56 8.41 -20.03
CA LEU A 128 -54.03 9.77 -19.88
C LEU A 128 -53.67 10.39 -21.23
N GLY A 129 -53.88 11.70 -21.32
CA GLY A 129 -53.50 12.55 -22.45
C GLY A 129 -52.12 13.19 -22.31
N ARG A 130 -51.84 14.26 -23.06
CA ARG A 130 -50.53 14.98 -22.98
C ARG A 130 -50.33 15.73 -21.65
N GLY A 131 -51.38 16.28 -21.07
CA GLY A 131 -51.32 17.02 -19.81
C GLY A 131 -52.49 16.68 -18.90
N ASN A 132 -52.21 16.15 -17.72
CA ASN A 132 -53.21 15.65 -16.79
C ASN A 132 -52.88 16.12 -15.38
N ALA A 133 -53.79 16.86 -14.75
CA ALA A 133 -53.70 17.30 -13.37
C ALA A 133 -54.84 16.71 -12.54
N LEU A 134 -54.50 15.93 -11.52
CA LEU A 134 -55.42 15.33 -10.57
C LEU A 134 -55.19 15.98 -9.20
N PHE A 135 -56.15 16.80 -8.78
CA PHE A 135 -56.18 17.45 -7.47
C PHE A 135 -57.16 16.67 -6.59
N THR A 136 -56.62 15.77 -5.76
CA THR A 136 -57.42 14.81 -4.99
C THR A 136 -56.85 14.52 -3.61
N GLY A 137 -57.74 14.31 -2.63
CA GLY A 137 -57.35 13.84 -1.30
C GLY A 137 -56.97 12.35 -1.36
N THR A 138 -57.80 11.54 -2.01
CA THR A 138 -57.51 10.12 -2.22
C THR A 138 -57.42 9.76 -3.70
N PHE A 139 -56.44 8.95 -4.09
CA PHE A 139 -56.32 8.42 -5.45
C PHE A 139 -56.16 6.90 -5.41
N ALA A 140 -57.22 6.16 -5.73
CA ALA A 140 -57.22 4.71 -5.69
C ALA A 140 -57.26 4.13 -7.11
N ILE A 141 -56.32 3.24 -7.43
CA ILE A 141 -56.22 2.51 -8.70
C ILE A 141 -56.31 1.03 -8.40
N GLY A 142 -57.41 0.39 -8.75
CA GLY A 142 -57.69 -1.00 -8.36
C GLY A 142 -58.13 -1.07 -6.91
N GLY A 143 -59.39 -1.46 -6.68
CA GLY A 143 -60.05 -1.44 -5.37
C GLY A 143 -61.42 -2.11 -5.43
N PHE A 144 -61.94 -2.70 -4.35
CA PHE A 144 -63.29 -3.29 -4.26
C PHE A 144 -63.65 -4.33 -5.34
N ASN A 145 -63.11 -5.55 -5.23
CA ASN A 145 -63.43 -6.70 -6.11
C ASN A 145 -63.13 -6.49 -7.62
N GLY A 146 -62.11 -5.70 -7.99
CA GLY A 146 -61.86 -5.33 -9.38
C GLY A 146 -60.42 -4.88 -9.69
N SER A 147 -60.10 -4.82 -10.98
CA SER A 147 -58.81 -4.34 -11.51
C SER A 147 -58.86 -2.85 -11.87
N GLY A 148 -57.75 -2.13 -11.70
CA GLY A 148 -57.63 -0.72 -12.11
C GLY A 148 -56.35 -0.46 -12.89
N GLY A 149 -56.43 0.39 -13.92
CA GLY A 149 -55.30 0.73 -14.78
C GLY A 149 -55.26 2.22 -15.10
N VAL A 150 -54.09 2.82 -14.98
CA VAL A 150 -53.83 4.20 -15.42
C VAL A 150 -52.60 4.18 -16.31
N PHE A 151 -52.72 4.69 -17.54
CA PHE A 151 -51.61 4.72 -18.48
C PHE A 151 -51.72 5.86 -19.50
N PHE A 152 -50.60 6.32 -20.06
CA PHE A 152 -50.62 7.24 -21.21
C PHE A 152 -51.09 6.51 -22.46
N GLN A 153 -52.11 7.06 -23.12
CA GLN A 153 -52.71 6.43 -24.30
C GLN A 153 -51.67 6.18 -25.41
N PRO A 154 -51.85 5.15 -26.25
CA PRO A 154 -50.98 4.90 -27.39
C PRO A 154 -50.81 6.15 -28.27
N GLY A 155 -49.57 6.51 -28.59
CA GLY A 155 -49.25 7.72 -29.37
C GLY A 155 -49.04 8.99 -28.53
N VAL A 156 -49.30 8.96 -27.22
CA VAL A 156 -48.88 10.04 -26.30
C VAL A 156 -47.41 9.85 -25.95
N SER A 157 -46.58 10.81 -26.34
CA SER A 157 -45.18 10.94 -25.91
C SER A 157 -44.99 12.23 -25.12
N ASN A 158 -44.09 12.21 -24.13
CA ASN A 158 -43.84 13.32 -23.21
C ASN A 158 -45.12 13.78 -22.48
N GLY A 159 -45.99 12.82 -22.13
CA GLY A 159 -47.16 13.12 -21.30
C GLY A 159 -46.77 13.58 -19.89
N THR A 160 -47.65 14.31 -19.22
CA THR A 160 -47.46 14.72 -17.82
C THR A 160 -48.66 14.30 -16.98
N LEU A 161 -48.39 13.72 -15.82
CA LEU A 161 -49.37 13.42 -14.78
C LEU A 161 -48.99 14.15 -13.49
N VAL A 162 -49.76 15.16 -13.10
CA VAL A 162 -49.61 15.84 -11.82
C VAL A 162 -50.63 15.28 -10.84
N VAL A 163 -50.20 14.85 -9.67
CA VAL A 163 -51.07 14.41 -8.57
C VAL A 163 -50.75 15.22 -7.32
N ARG A 164 -51.76 15.92 -6.79
CA ARG A 164 -51.68 16.82 -5.63
C ARG A 164 -52.95 16.73 -4.79
N GLY A 165 -52.91 17.28 -3.58
CA GLY A 165 -54.10 17.46 -2.74
C GLY A 165 -55.15 18.36 -3.41
N THR A 166 -56.39 18.33 -2.91
CA THR A 166 -57.54 19.05 -3.50
C THR A 166 -57.36 20.55 -3.60
N SER A 167 -56.48 21.18 -2.80
CA SER A 167 -56.14 22.61 -2.90
C SER A 167 -55.09 22.91 -3.98
N GLY A 168 -54.39 21.91 -4.50
CA GLY A 168 -53.34 22.06 -5.52
C GLY A 168 -52.01 22.62 -4.97
N GLY A 169 -51.13 23.07 -5.88
CA GLY A 169 -49.83 23.60 -5.49
C GLY A 169 -48.96 22.58 -4.75
N ALA A 170 -48.53 22.94 -3.52
CA ALA A 170 -47.73 22.08 -2.64
C ALA A 170 -48.56 21.12 -1.76
N ALA A 171 -49.88 21.11 -1.90
CA ALA A 171 -50.74 20.24 -1.11
C ALA A 171 -50.50 18.76 -1.45
N ARG A 172 -50.37 17.94 -0.42
CA ARG A 172 -50.22 16.48 -0.53
C ARG A 172 -51.59 15.83 -0.71
N ALA A 173 -51.69 14.85 -1.59
CA ALA A 173 -52.79 13.89 -1.55
C ALA A 173 -52.66 13.03 -0.28
N ASP A 174 -53.72 12.87 0.49
CA ASP A 174 -53.71 12.12 1.76
C ASP A 174 -53.32 10.65 1.55
N LYS A 175 -53.92 9.99 0.55
CA LYS A 175 -53.70 8.56 0.32
C LYS A 175 -53.80 8.19 -1.15
N ILE A 176 -52.75 7.57 -1.67
CA ILE A 176 -52.70 7.01 -3.02
C ILE A 176 -52.54 5.50 -2.88
N THR A 177 -53.44 4.72 -3.47
CA THR A 177 -53.33 3.26 -3.48
C THR A 177 -53.31 2.70 -4.89
N VAL A 178 -52.41 1.75 -5.16
CA VAL A 178 -52.34 0.99 -6.41
C VAL A 178 -52.49 -0.50 -6.07
N GLY A 179 -53.65 -1.06 -6.38
CA GLY A 179 -54.07 -2.40 -5.98
C GLY A 179 -54.44 -2.45 -4.50
N GLU A 180 -55.72 -2.27 -4.18
CA GLU A 180 -56.29 -2.39 -2.83
C GLU A 180 -57.39 -3.45 -2.74
N THR A 181 -57.52 -4.14 -1.61
CA THR A 181 -58.76 -4.88 -1.26
C THR A 181 -59.20 -4.53 0.17
N SER A 182 -60.39 -3.94 0.30
CA SER A 182 -60.97 -3.46 1.58
C SER A 182 -61.96 -4.45 2.22
N SER A 183 -62.54 -5.38 1.43
CA SER A 183 -63.46 -6.44 1.88
C SER A 183 -63.68 -7.47 0.77
N GLY A 184 -63.80 -8.77 1.10
CA GLY A 184 -64.23 -9.82 0.14
C GLY A 184 -63.26 -11.01 -0.04
N SER A 185 -63.60 -11.90 -0.99
CA SER A 185 -62.87 -13.15 -1.30
C SER A 185 -62.18 -13.15 -2.68
N ARG A 186 -61.87 -11.98 -3.27
CA ARG A 186 -61.34 -11.87 -4.66
C ARG A 186 -60.13 -10.97 -4.80
N ASP A 187 -59.24 -11.33 -5.71
CA ASP A 187 -57.96 -10.66 -5.94
C ASP A 187 -58.15 -9.18 -6.29
N GLY A 188 -57.28 -8.32 -5.75
CA GLY A 188 -57.25 -6.90 -6.12
C GLY A 188 -56.01 -6.59 -6.93
N SER A 189 -56.17 -5.98 -8.11
CA SER A 189 -55.04 -5.60 -8.95
C SER A 189 -55.12 -4.14 -9.38
N GLY A 190 -53.98 -3.45 -9.35
CA GLY A 190 -53.85 -2.07 -9.82
C GLY A 190 -52.54 -1.87 -10.55
N PHE A 191 -52.56 -1.11 -11.64
CA PHE A 191 -51.33 -0.69 -12.32
C PHE A 191 -51.34 0.80 -12.67
N LEU A 192 -50.21 1.46 -12.45
CA LEU A 192 -49.90 2.81 -12.88
C LEU A 192 -48.69 2.74 -13.82
N ASP A 193 -48.93 2.80 -15.12
CA ASP A 193 -47.88 2.71 -16.14
C ASP A 193 -47.65 4.07 -16.81
N LEU A 194 -46.51 4.68 -16.53
CA LEU A 194 -46.20 6.03 -16.99
C LEU A 194 -45.17 6.03 -18.13
N THR A 195 -44.95 4.90 -18.80
CA THR A 195 -43.95 4.78 -19.90
C THR A 195 -44.06 5.84 -21.00
N GLY A 196 -45.26 6.40 -21.26
CA GLY A 196 -45.47 7.48 -22.24
C GLY A 196 -45.16 8.91 -21.76
N GLY A 197 -44.68 9.11 -20.52
CA GLY A 197 -44.54 10.46 -19.95
C GLY A 197 -43.81 10.55 -18.61
N THR A 198 -44.09 11.60 -17.84
CA THR A 198 -43.52 11.86 -16.50
C THR A 198 -44.63 12.06 -15.48
N ILE A 199 -44.31 11.84 -14.20
CA ILE A 199 -45.21 12.11 -13.08
C ILE A 199 -44.65 13.21 -12.19
N ASP A 200 -45.54 14.01 -11.62
CA ASP A 200 -45.24 14.88 -10.49
C ASP A 200 -46.27 14.62 -9.40
N LEU A 201 -45.92 13.76 -8.44
CA LEU A 201 -46.78 13.30 -7.36
C LEU A 201 -46.29 13.85 -6.03
N SER A 202 -47.20 14.45 -5.26
CA SER A 202 -46.97 14.81 -3.86
C SER A 202 -48.08 14.23 -2.99
N GLY A 203 -47.71 13.41 -2.02
CA GLY A 203 -48.67 12.69 -1.18
C GLY A 203 -48.19 12.46 0.26
N THR A 204 -49.11 12.07 1.13
CA THR A 204 -48.80 11.60 2.48
C THR A 204 -48.46 10.11 2.44
N SER A 205 -49.26 9.31 1.74
CA SER A 205 -49.01 7.87 1.57
C SER A 205 -49.19 7.41 0.13
N LEU A 206 -48.26 6.58 -0.36
CA LEU A 206 -48.37 5.80 -1.58
C LEU A 206 -48.26 4.31 -1.22
N LEU A 207 -49.34 3.58 -1.42
CA LEU A 207 -49.50 2.19 -1.01
C LEU A 207 -49.68 1.33 -2.25
N ILE A 208 -48.82 0.34 -2.46
CA ILE A 208 -48.79 -0.48 -3.67
C ILE A 208 -48.96 -1.94 -3.28
N GLY A 209 -50.09 -2.55 -3.63
CA GLY A 209 -50.44 -3.90 -3.22
C GLY A 209 -50.90 -3.96 -1.76
N ARG A 210 -52.04 -3.35 -1.43
CA ARG A 210 -52.57 -3.27 -0.06
C ARG A 210 -53.77 -4.19 0.15
N HIS A 211 -53.71 -5.04 1.18
CA HIS A 211 -54.87 -5.78 1.69
C HIS A 211 -55.35 -5.19 3.02
N GLY A 212 -56.46 -4.45 2.95
CA GLY A 212 -57.09 -3.76 4.08
C GLY A 212 -58.09 -4.59 4.88
N ALA A 213 -58.57 -5.72 4.34
CA ALA A 213 -59.62 -6.52 4.98
C ALA A 213 -59.09 -7.48 6.07
N THR A 214 -59.98 -7.88 6.98
CA THR A 214 -59.74 -8.94 7.97
C THR A 214 -59.96 -10.36 7.42
N SER A 215 -60.43 -10.50 6.17
CA SER A 215 -60.69 -11.78 5.50
C SER A 215 -59.41 -12.48 5.01
N ASN A 216 -59.51 -13.78 4.70
CA ASN A 216 -58.36 -14.67 4.45
C ASN A 216 -58.19 -15.12 2.99
N SER A 217 -58.79 -14.46 1.99
CA SER A 217 -59.04 -15.13 0.69
C SER A 217 -58.50 -14.50 -0.61
N PRO A 218 -58.08 -13.22 -0.72
CA PRO A 218 -57.56 -12.72 -2.01
C PRO A 218 -56.07 -12.40 -2.07
N ASN A 219 -55.44 -12.64 -3.23
CA ASN A 219 -54.14 -12.08 -3.58
C ASN A 219 -54.27 -10.60 -3.95
N VAL A 220 -53.25 -9.79 -3.67
CA VAL A 220 -53.25 -8.37 -4.06
C VAL A 220 -52.01 -8.08 -4.89
N SER A 221 -52.16 -7.32 -5.97
CA SER A 221 -51.04 -6.89 -6.82
C SER A 221 -51.15 -5.42 -7.17
N GLY A 222 -50.12 -4.64 -6.82
CA GLY A 222 -49.94 -3.27 -7.27
C GLY A 222 -48.67 -3.14 -8.07
N THR A 223 -48.73 -2.47 -9.23
CA THR A 223 -47.54 -2.18 -10.05
C THR A 223 -47.47 -0.70 -10.43
N VAL A 224 -46.28 -0.12 -10.30
CA VAL A 224 -45.99 1.25 -10.73
C VAL A 224 -44.76 1.23 -11.63
N THR A 225 -44.85 1.87 -12.80
CA THR A 225 -43.72 2.10 -13.71
C THR A 225 -43.55 3.59 -13.91
N MET A 226 -42.39 4.11 -13.50
CA MET A 226 -42.03 5.53 -13.54
C MET A 226 -40.75 5.72 -14.37
N PRO A 227 -40.82 6.26 -15.59
CA PRO A 227 -39.63 6.54 -16.39
C PRO A 227 -38.98 7.90 -16.08
N GLY A 228 -39.68 8.81 -15.39
CA GLY A 228 -39.17 10.13 -15.04
C GLY A 228 -40.15 10.97 -14.22
N GLY A 229 -39.70 12.15 -13.79
CA GLY A 229 -40.47 13.08 -12.95
C GLY A 229 -40.16 12.97 -11.46
N THR A 230 -41.10 13.37 -10.61
CA THR A 230 -40.97 13.45 -9.14
C THR A 230 -42.09 12.69 -8.43
N VAL A 231 -41.74 11.91 -7.41
CA VAL A 231 -42.67 11.34 -6.43
C VAL A 231 -42.18 11.73 -5.04
N ASP A 232 -42.91 12.58 -4.34
CA ASP A 232 -42.61 13.00 -2.97
C ASP A 232 -43.72 12.52 -2.02
N VAL A 233 -43.40 11.56 -1.15
CA VAL A 233 -44.34 10.99 -0.18
C VAL A 233 -43.77 10.92 1.23
N LEU A 234 -44.60 11.00 2.27
CA LEU A 234 -44.13 10.72 3.62
C LEU A 234 -43.94 9.22 3.85
N THR A 235 -44.83 8.39 3.29
CA THR A 235 -44.71 6.93 3.37
C THR A 235 -44.94 6.29 2.00
N LEU A 236 -44.01 5.42 1.57
CA LEU A 236 -44.16 4.52 0.44
C LEU A 236 -44.21 3.08 0.97
N VAL A 237 -45.26 2.32 0.65
CA VAL A 237 -45.39 0.93 1.07
C VAL A 237 -45.54 0.02 -0.12
N LEU A 238 -44.67 -0.98 -0.24
CA LEU A 238 -44.70 -2.04 -1.24
C LEU A 238 -45.18 -3.32 -0.57
N GLY A 239 -46.43 -3.69 -0.78
CA GLY A 239 -47.08 -4.78 -0.09
C GLY A 239 -47.48 -4.38 1.34
N GLU A 240 -48.76 -4.42 1.66
CA GLU A 240 -49.28 -4.11 2.99
C GLU A 240 -50.43 -5.02 3.37
N LYS A 241 -50.46 -5.47 4.62
CA LYS A 241 -51.57 -6.24 5.20
C LYS A 241 -51.99 -5.65 6.53
N THR A 242 -53.30 -5.58 6.80
CA THR A 242 -53.79 -5.08 8.09
C THR A 242 -53.59 -6.04 9.27
N ASN A 243 -53.56 -7.37 9.11
CA ASN A 243 -53.38 -8.36 10.20
C ASN A 243 -52.51 -9.58 9.79
N THR A 244 -52.28 -10.55 10.68
CA THR A 244 -51.42 -11.74 10.44
C THR A 244 -52.21 -13.04 10.22
N SER A 245 -53.36 -12.99 9.54
CA SER A 245 -54.17 -14.18 9.24
C SER A 245 -54.20 -14.49 7.73
N GLY A 246 -54.04 -15.78 7.37
CA GLY A 246 -54.23 -16.31 6.01
C GLY A 246 -52.95 -16.55 5.19
N THR A 247 -53.02 -17.48 4.23
CA THR A 247 -51.95 -17.83 3.27
C THR A 247 -52.25 -17.21 1.90
N MET A 248 -51.88 -15.95 1.69
CA MET A 248 -52.13 -15.21 0.44
C MET A 248 -50.87 -14.50 -0.05
N SER A 249 -50.83 -14.18 -1.34
CA SER A 249 -49.73 -13.44 -1.97
C SER A 249 -50.08 -11.95 -2.09
N ILE A 250 -49.17 -11.10 -1.61
CA ILE A 250 -49.26 -9.65 -1.70
C ILE A 250 -48.06 -9.16 -2.50
N THR A 251 -48.31 -8.59 -3.67
CA THR A 251 -47.32 -8.13 -4.63
C THR A 251 -47.35 -6.60 -4.72
N GLY A 252 -46.22 -5.96 -4.46
CA GLY A 252 -46.03 -4.52 -4.65
C GLY A 252 -44.75 -4.26 -5.45
N LEU A 253 -44.90 -3.82 -6.69
CA LEU A 253 -43.81 -3.57 -7.61
C LEU A 253 -43.72 -2.08 -7.96
N PHE A 254 -42.54 -1.49 -7.80
CA PHE A 254 -42.26 -0.14 -8.27
C PHE A 254 -41.03 -0.17 -9.15
N THR A 255 -41.14 0.27 -10.40
CA THR A 255 -40.01 0.37 -11.34
C THR A 255 -39.70 1.83 -11.61
N GLN A 256 -38.52 2.27 -11.17
CA GLN A 256 -37.95 3.59 -11.45
C GLN A 256 -36.86 3.46 -12.51
N SER A 257 -37.08 4.05 -13.68
CA SER A 257 -36.08 4.15 -14.75
C SER A 257 -35.61 5.57 -15.04
N GLY A 258 -35.99 6.53 -14.19
CA GLY A 258 -35.51 7.92 -14.19
C GLY A 258 -36.20 8.76 -13.12
N GLY A 259 -35.91 10.06 -13.08
CA GLY A 259 -36.55 10.99 -12.13
C GLY A 259 -36.11 10.81 -10.67
N ALA A 260 -36.88 11.37 -9.74
CA ALA A 260 -36.59 11.35 -8.31
C ALA A 260 -37.79 10.84 -7.49
N VAL A 261 -37.55 9.88 -6.60
CA VAL A 261 -38.51 9.41 -5.60
C VAL A 261 -37.98 9.79 -4.23
N THR A 262 -38.73 10.58 -3.47
CA THR A 262 -38.41 10.99 -2.11
C THR A 262 -39.47 10.43 -1.18
N SER A 263 -39.06 9.65 -0.18
CA SER A 263 -39.98 9.01 0.77
C SER A 263 -39.49 9.18 2.21
N GLY A 264 -40.32 9.67 3.13
CA GLY A 264 -39.94 9.70 4.55
C GLY A 264 -39.61 8.28 5.04
N THR A 265 -40.54 7.35 4.87
CA THR A 265 -40.31 5.92 5.09
C THR A 265 -40.74 5.09 3.89
N MET A 266 -39.89 4.16 3.45
CA MET A 266 -40.23 3.08 2.52
C MET A 266 -40.34 1.75 3.27
N ARG A 267 -41.48 1.06 3.15
CA ARG A 267 -41.72 -0.26 3.78
C ARG A 267 -41.94 -1.36 2.75
N PHE A 268 -41.30 -2.51 2.97
CA PHE A 268 -41.42 -3.71 2.14
C PHE A 268 -42.17 -4.81 2.89
N GLY A 269 -43.42 -5.04 2.49
CA GLY A 269 -44.32 -6.04 3.05
C GLY A 269 -44.70 -5.74 4.50
N ASN A 270 -45.43 -4.63 4.66
CA ASN A 270 -45.84 -4.07 5.94
C ASN A 270 -47.03 -4.83 6.57
N ILE A 271 -47.08 -4.86 7.91
CA ILE A 271 -48.18 -5.42 8.69
C ILE A 271 -48.60 -4.39 9.75
N LEU A 272 -49.91 -4.14 9.91
CA LEU A 272 -50.43 -3.05 10.76
C LEU A 272 -51.01 -3.47 12.11
N THR A 273 -51.48 -4.72 12.30
CA THR A 273 -52.10 -5.18 13.56
C THR A 273 -51.73 -6.62 13.89
N THR A 274 -51.70 -6.95 15.18
CA THR A 274 -51.30 -8.28 15.69
C THR A 274 -52.52 -9.14 15.99
N ALA A 275 -52.76 -10.18 15.19
CA ALA A 275 -53.64 -11.32 15.54
C ALA A 275 -53.47 -12.45 14.51
N GLY A 276 -52.68 -13.48 14.84
CA GLY A 276 -52.51 -14.70 14.03
C GLY A 276 -51.06 -15.20 13.93
N THR A 277 -50.90 -16.52 13.79
CA THR A 277 -49.61 -17.23 13.68
C THR A 277 -49.12 -17.44 12.24
N THR A 278 -49.85 -16.98 11.22
CA THR A 278 -49.58 -17.24 9.79
C THR A 278 -49.18 -15.96 9.03
N VAL A 279 -48.00 -15.95 8.40
CA VAL A 279 -47.48 -14.75 7.70
C VAL A 279 -47.77 -14.83 6.19
N PRO A 280 -48.31 -13.76 5.56
CA PRO A 280 -48.54 -13.76 4.11
C PRO A 280 -47.23 -13.79 3.30
N LEU A 281 -47.34 -14.25 2.06
CA LEU A 281 -46.24 -14.24 1.10
C LEU A 281 -46.15 -12.84 0.48
N PHE A 282 -45.05 -12.13 0.70
CA PHE A 282 -44.84 -10.82 0.06
C PHE A 282 -43.89 -10.90 -1.12
N THR A 283 -44.28 -10.30 -2.25
CA THR A 283 -43.40 -9.97 -3.37
C THR A 283 -43.29 -8.46 -3.45
N SER A 284 -42.40 -7.88 -2.65
CA SER A 284 -42.18 -6.43 -2.54
C SER A 284 -40.86 -6.08 -3.22
N ILE A 285 -40.92 -5.47 -4.40
CA ILE A 285 -39.73 -5.19 -5.21
C ILE A 285 -39.74 -3.73 -5.66
N TYR A 286 -38.66 -3.02 -5.34
CA TYR A 286 -38.34 -1.73 -5.92
C TYR A 286 -37.23 -1.93 -6.95
N THR A 287 -37.51 -1.70 -8.23
CA THR A 287 -36.51 -1.76 -9.30
C THR A 287 -35.98 -0.36 -9.56
N LEU A 288 -34.68 -0.15 -9.34
CA LEU A 288 -33.99 1.10 -9.62
C LEU A 288 -32.97 0.87 -10.73
N SER A 289 -33.28 1.35 -11.95
CA SER A 289 -32.35 1.27 -13.09
C SER A 289 -31.70 2.60 -13.43
N SER A 290 -32.33 3.72 -13.10
CA SER A 290 -31.74 5.07 -13.18
C SER A 290 -32.54 6.06 -12.30
N GLY A 291 -32.03 7.29 -12.14
CA GLY A 291 -32.65 8.32 -11.30
C GLY A 291 -32.16 8.29 -9.84
N THR A 292 -32.90 8.93 -8.95
CA THR A 292 -32.55 9.05 -7.52
C THR A 292 -33.69 8.57 -6.63
N LEU A 293 -33.36 7.74 -5.64
CA LEU A 293 -34.22 7.36 -4.52
C LEU A 293 -33.68 8.01 -3.24
N ARG A 294 -34.45 8.91 -2.63
CA ARG A 294 -34.19 9.55 -1.34
C ARG A 294 -35.10 8.99 -0.26
N SER A 295 -34.55 8.65 0.90
CA SER A 295 -35.36 8.24 2.04
C SER A 295 -34.70 8.47 3.39
N ALA A 296 -35.49 8.54 4.47
CA ALA A 296 -34.96 8.54 5.84
C ALA A 296 -34.91 7.11 6.42
N LEU A 297 -35.85 6.25 6.00
CA LEU A 297 -35.91 4.87 6.44
C LEU A 297 -36.39 3.96 5.30
N ILE A 298 -35.56 3.00 4.90
CA ILE A 298 -35.95 1.89 4.02
C ILE A 298 -35.97 0.62 4.86
N THR A 299 -37.12 -0.05 4.97
CA THR A 299 -37.21 -1.19 5.88
C THR A 299 -38.15 -2.30 5.43
N SER A 300 -37.82 -3.53 5.79
CA SER A 300 -38.78 -4.66 5.77
C SER A 300 -39.40 -4.94 7.14
N ILE A 301 -39.10 -4.09 8.15
CA ILE A 301 -39.68 -4.18 9.49
C ILE A 301 -41.15 -3.72 9.43
N PRO A 302 -42.09 -4.56 9.87
CA PRO A 302 -43.51 -4.18 9.97
C PRO A 302 -43.75 -3.02 10.95
N SER A 303 -44.87 -2.33 10.80
CA SER A 303 -45.22 -1.19 11.65
C SER A 303 -45.57 -1.58 13.10
N VAL A 304 -45.89 -2.85 13.35
CA VAL A 304 -46.13 -3.40 14.68
C VAL A 304 -45.07 -4.40 15.09
N ALA A 305 -44.73 -4.40 16.38
CA ALA A 305 -43.88 -5.43 16.97
C ALA A 305 -44.59 -6.78 16.89
N LEU A 306 -43.89 -7.77 16.33
CA LEU A 306 -44.42 -9.11 16.21
C LEU A 306 -43.98 -9.96 17.42
N THR A 307 -44.84 -10.87 17.86
CA THR A 307 -44.54 -11.76 18.99
C THR A 307 -43.52 -12.82 18.59
N GLY A 308 -42.75 -13.38 19.55
CA GLY A 308 -41.69 -14.37 19.26
C GLY A 308 -42.13 -15.67 18.56
N THR A 309 -43.43 -15.86 18.30
CA THR A 309 -44.01 -17.01 17.59
C THR A 309 -44.29 -16.76 16.11
N THR A 310 -44.13 -15.53 15.61
CA THR A 310 -44.35 -15.21 14.18
C THR A 310 -43.02 -15.27 13.42
N THR A 311 -42.91 -16.19 12.45
CA THR A 311 -41.76 -16.26 11.55
C THR A 311 -42.13 -15.66 10.20
N ALA A 312 -41.25 -14.84 9.61
CA ALA A 312 -41.45 -14.39 8.23
C ALA A 312 -41.60 -15.59 7.30
N ASN A 313 -42.51 -15.49 6.33
CA ASN A 313 -42.59 -16.51 5.28
C ASN A 313 -41.29 -16.45 4.45
N SER A 314 -40.48 -17.51 4.51
CA SER A 314 -39.17 -17.61 3.86
C SER A 314 -39.22 -17.48 2.33
N ALA A 315 -40.38 -17.67 1.71
CA ALA A 315 -40.56 -17.43 0.27
C ALA A 315 -40.80 -15.94 -0.06
N SER A 316 -40.98 -15.07 0.94
CA SER A 316 -41.17 -13.64 0.70
C SER A 316 -39.92 -13.00 0.10
N VAL A 317 -40.12 -12.20 -0.94
CA VAL A 317 -39.07 -11.42 -1.60
C VAL A 317 -39.24 -9.96 -1.22
N ARG A 318 -38.24 -9.38 -0.56
CA ARG A 318 -38.19 -7.97 -0.17
C ARG A 318 -36.86 -7.40 -0.61
N LYS A 319 -36.85 -6.70 -1.74
CA LYS A 319 -35.58 -6.23 -2.31
C LYS A 319 -35.68 -4.94 -3.08
N VAL A 320 -34.56 -4.23 -3.11
CA VAL A 320 -34.26 -3.26 -4.15
C VAL A 320 -33.47 -3.99 -5.24
N ALA A 321 -34.08 -4.17 -6.42
CA ALA A 321 -33.39 -4.67 -7.60
C ALA A 321 -32.69 -3.49 -8.28
N TRP A 322 -31.36 -3.42 -8.17
CA TRP A 322 -30.60 -2.20 -8.41
C TRP A 322 -29.62 -2.38 -9.56
N SER A 323 -29.93 -1.82 -10.73
CA SER A 323 -29.08 -1.91 -11.93
C SER A 323 -28.45 -0.58 -12.36
N GLY A 324 -28.82 0.53 -11.72
CA GLY A 324 -28.22 1.85 -11.91
C GLY A 324 -28.88 2.90 -11.02
N GLY A 325 -28.55 4.18 -11.17
CA GLY A 325 -29.14 5.24 -10.34
C GLY A 325 -28.54 5.35 -8.92
N THR A 326 -29.14 6.23 -8.13
CA THR A 326 -28.60 6.69 -6.84
C THR A 326 -29.57 6.47 -5.68
N ILE A 327 -29.08 5.94 -4.55
CA ILE A 327 -29.77 5.96 -3.25
C ILE A 327 -29.10 7.02 -2.37
N ALA A 328 -29.88 7.93 -1.81
CA ALA A 328 -29.41 9.08 -1.04
C ALA A 328 -30.26 9.38 0.21
N ASN A 329 -29.74 10.26 1.06
CA ASN A 329 -30.44 10.80 2.23
C ASN A 329 -31.76 11.48 1.84
N TYR A 330 -32.75 11.45 2.74
CA TYR A 330 -34.05 12.09 2.53
C TYR A 330 -33.91 13.55 2.11
N ASP A 331 -33.08 14.27 2.86
CA ASP A 331 -32.68 15.65 2.65
C ASP A 331 -31.27 15.86 3.22
N SER A 332 -30.76 17.09 3.15
CA SER A 332 -29.43 17.47 3.65
C SER A 332 -29.29 17.44 5.18
N SER A 333 -30.37 17.16 5.92
CA SER A 333 -30.42 17.17 7.39
C SER A 333 -30.74 15.80 8.01
N THR A 334 -31.13 14.81 7.22
CA THR A 334 -31.67 13.54 7.71
C THR A 334 -30.81 12.35 7.29
N ASP A 335 -30.44 11.52 8.26
CA ASP A 335 -29.75 10.25 7.99
C ASP A 335 -30.70 9.23 7.33
N LEU A 336 -30.15 8.34 6.49
CA LEU A 336 -30.88 7.22 5.91
C LEU A 336 -30.51 5.94 6.66
N THR A 337 -31.50 5.24 7.20
CA THR A 337 -31.31 3.87 7.71
C THR A 337 -31.97 2.85 6.78
N ILE A 338 -31.24 1.78 6.45
CA ILE A 338 -31.75 0.62 5.73
C ILE A 338 -31.74 -0.58 6.67
N SER A 339 -32.89 -1.18 6.99
CA SER A 339 -32.98 -2.22 8.03
C SER A 339 -33.92 -3.39 7.70
N GLY A 340 -33.49 -4.61 8.05
CA GLY A 340 -34.21 -5.86 7.82
C GLY A 340 -35.05 -6.37 9.00
N THR A 341 -34.57 -6.30 10.25
CA THR A 341 -35.10 -7.18 11.34
C THR A 341 -35.74 -6.46 12.52
N ASN A 342 -36.82 -7.05 13.02
CA ASN A 342 -37.12 -7.14 14.46
C ASN A 342 -36.46 -8.43 15.00
N THR A 343 -35.96 -8.44 16.23
CA THR A 343 -34.90 -9.34 16.78
C THR A 343 -35.17 -10.85 16.79
N ASN A 344 -36.22 -11.37 16.13
CA ASN A 344 -36.59 -12.80 16.20
C ASN A 344 -37.23 -13.43 14.93
N ALA A 345 -37.33 -12.74 13.77
CA ALA A 345 -38.31 -13.15 12.75
C ALA A 345 -37.87 -13.26 11.27
N GLY A 346 -36.58 -13.22 10.93
CA GLY A 346 -36.11 -13.58 9.57
C GLY A 346 -36.52 -12.62 8.43
N TYR A 347 -36.96 -11.41 8.74
CA TYR A 347 -37.16 -10.35 7.75
C TYR A 347 -35.79 -9.84 7.28
N THR A 348 -35.41 -10.15 6.04
CA THR A 348 -34.19 -9.61 5.44
C THR A 348 -34.55 -8.49 4.48
N MET A 349 -33.68 -7.49 4.38
CA MET A 349 -33.72 -6.48 3.33
C MET A 349 -32.55 -6.77 2.41
N SER A 350 -32.79 -6.95 1.11
CA SER A 350 -31.72 -7.19 0.14
C SER A 350 -31.62 -6.04 -0.86
N LEU A 351 -30.40 -5.54 -1.06
CA LEU A 351 -30.06 -4.61 -2.13
C LEU A 351 -29.26 -5.41 -3.16
N VAL A 352 -29.87 -5.71 -4.30
CA VAL A 352 -29.30 -6.63 -5.30
C VAL A 352 -28.72 -5.83 -6.46
N LEU A 353 -27.40 -5.79 -6.54
CA LEU A 353 -26.62 -5.14 -7.60
C LEU A 353 -26.67 -5.96 -8.89
N GLY A 354 -27.20 -5.36 -9.96
CA GLY A 354 -27.52 -6.06 -11.21
C GLY A 354 -26.72 -5.64 -12.44
N SER A 355 -25.90 -4.60 -12.39
CA SER A 355 -25.12 -4.13 -13.56
C SER A 355 -23.62 -4.06 -13.29
N THR A 356 -22.85 -4.71 -14.17
CA THR A 356 -21.38 -4.75 -14.17
C THR A 356 -20.74 -3.60 -14.95
N THR A 357 -21.54 -2.75 -15.61
CA THR A 357 -21.06 -1.63 -16.44
C THR A 357 -21.49 -0.28 -15.91
N THR A 358 -22.65 -0.21 -15.26
CA THR A 358 -23.20 1.02 -14.68
C THR A 358 -23.10 0.94 -13.16
N PRO A 359 -22.33 1.80 -12.49
CA PRO A 359 -22.24 1.78 -11.04
C PRO A 359 -23.58 2.07 -10.36
N GLN A 360 -23.86 1.31 -9.30
CA GLN A 360 -24.96 1.54 -8.37
C GLN A 360 -24.49 2.46 -7.25
N VAL A 361 -25.07 3.65 -7.14
CA VAL A 361 -24.50 4.75 -6.34
C VAL A 361 -25.19 4.93 -4.98
N PHE A 362 -24.45 4.82 -3.89
CA PHE A 362 -24.81 5.48 -2.64
C PHE A 362 -24.26 6.90 -2.62
N ALA A 363 -25.12 7.91 -2.52
CA ALA A 363 -24.72 9.31 -2.39
C ALA A 363 -25.09 9.82 -1.00
N ALA A 364 -24.15 9.76 -0.05
CA ALA A 364 -24.36 10.25 1.31
C ALA A 364 -24.11 11.76 1.35
N ASP A 365 -25.10 12.52 1.79
CA ASP A 365 -25.02 13.98 1.85
C ASP A 365 -24.02 14.44 2.93
N THR A 366 -23.44 15.63 2.76
CA THR A 366 -22.38 16.16 3.63
C THR A 366 -22.81 16.16 5.10
N GLY A 367 -21.99 15.54 5.95
CA GLY A 367 -22.26 15.44 7.39
C GLY A 367 -23.43 14.52 7.76
N ARG A 368 -23.98 13.75 6.81
CA ARG A 368 -25.01 12.73 7.03
C ARG A 368 -24.45 11.32 6.86
N THR A 369 -25.23 10.34 7.32
CA THR A 369 -24.92 8.91 7.22
C THR A 369 -26.02 8.17 6.46
N ILE A 370 -25.61 7.22 5.62
CA ILE A 370 -26.43 6.12 5.12
C ILE A 370 -25.99 4.87 5.88
N THR A 371 -26.86 4.30 6.70
CA THR A 371 -26.57 3.12 7.52
C THR A 371 -27.22 1.88 6.92
N LEU A 372 -26.39 0.91 6.51
CA LEU A 372 -26.81 -0.45 6.26
C LEU A 372 -26.86 -1.17 7.61
N GLY A 373 -28.07 -1.44 8.11
CA GLY A 373 -28.27 -2.20 9.34
C GLY A 373 -27.77 -3.64 9.23
N SER A 374 -27.70 -4.34 10.37
CA SER A 374 -27.14 -5.70 10.48
C SER A 374 -27.79 -6.78 9.62
N ASN A 375 -28.94 -6.47 8.99
CA ASN A 375 -29.71 -7.40 8.15
C ASN A 375 -30.11 -6.78 6.80
N ALA A 376 -29.41 -5.72 6.37
CA ALA A 376 -29.57 -5.07 5.07
C ALA A 376 -28.41 -5.48 4.14
N VAL A 377 -28.50 -6.68 3.57
CA VAL A 377 -27.40 -7.29 2.80
C VAL A 377 -27.36 -6.72 1.39
N VAL A 378 -26.19 -6.23 0.98
CA VAL A 378 -25.90 -5.88 -0.42
C VAL A 378 -25.30 -7.11 -1.11
N SER A 379 -25.91 -7.54 -2.22
CA SER A 379 -25.55 -8.77 -2.93
C SER A 379 -25.61 -8.56 -4.46
N GLY A 380 -25.32 -9.61 -5.24
CA GLY A 380 -25.42 -9.57 -6.70
C GLY A 380 -24.06 -9.45 -7.42
N THR A 381 -24.08 -9.15 -8.71
CA THR A 381 -22.87 -9.16 -9.55
C THR A 381 -22.38 -7.76 -9.92
N GLY A 382 -23.15 -6.72 -9.59
CA GLY A 382 -22.90 -5.35 -10.04
C GLY A 382 -21.81 -4.58 -9.27
N LEU A 383 -21.54 -3.38 -9.76
CA LEU A 383 -20.54 -2.45 -9.23
C LEU A 383 -21.15 -1.51 -8.18
N LEU A 384 -20.58 -1.46 -6.98
CA LEU A 384 -21.00 -0.51 -5.95
C LEU A 384 -20.16 0.77 -6.03
N GLN A 385 -20.76 1.95 -5.95
CA GLN A 385 -20.05 3.23 -5.88
C GLN A 385 -20.54 4.07 -4.71
N LYS A 386 -19.60 4.54 -3.88
CA LYS A 386 -19.84 5.58 -2.88
C LYS A 386 -19.49 6.95 -3.46
N GLN A 387 -20.46 7.87 -3.36
CA GLN A 387 -20.38 9.29 -3.71
C GLN A 387 -20.90 10.16 -2.54
N GLY A 388 -20.75 11.48 -2.67
CA GLY A 388 -21.12 12.46 -1.65
C GLY A 388 -20.17 12.44 -0.44
N ASP A 389 -20.03 13.58 0.24
CA ASP A 389 -19.04 13.75 1.31
C ASP A 389 -19.41 13.06 2.62
N GLY A 390 -20.65 12.57 2.75
CA GLY A 390 -21.14 11.87 3.93
C GLY A 390 -20.58 10.46 4.10
N THR A 391 -21.12 9.74 5.08
CA THR A 391 -20.69 8.39 5.46
C THR A 391 -21.65 7.32 4.95
N LEU A 392 -21.14 6.25 4.36
CA LEU A 392 -21.84 4.97 4.20
C LEU A 392 -21.34 4.02 5.29
N GLN A 393 -22.18 3.74 6.27
CA GLN A 393 -21.87 2.81 7.36
C GLN A 393 -22.39 1.40 7.04
N ILE A 394 -21.52 0.40 7.11
CA ILE A 394 -21.82 -0.98 6.74
C ILE A 394 -21.79 -1.88 7.99
N ASN A 395 -22.96 -2.22 8.54
CA ASN A 395 -23.07 -3.08 9.73
C ASN A 395 -23.39 -4.55 9.39
N THR A 396 -23.29 -4.96 8.12
CA THR A 396 -23.45 -6.35 7.66
C THR A 396 -22.48 -6.64 6.52
N ALA A 397 -21.94 -7.86 6.48
CA ALA A 397 -21.06 -8.27 5.39
C ALA A 397 -21.83 -8.29 4.06
N ALA A 398 -21.29 -7.62 3.05
CA ALA A 398 -21.82 -7.65 1.70
C ALA A 398 -21.28 -8.85 0.92
N THR A 399 -22.07 -9.35 -0.04
CA THR A 399 -21.78 -10.58 -0.80
C THR A 399 -21.75 -10.37 -2.31
N TYR A 400 -21.73 -9.12 -2.77
CA TYR A 400 -21.62 -8.84 -4.21
C TYR A 400 -20.23 -9.17 -4.75
N THR A 401 -20.15 -9.46 -6.05
CA THR A 401 -18.89 -9.88 -6.70
C THR A 401 -18.23 -8.81 -7.56
N GLY A 402 -18.91 -7.69 -7.83
CA GLY A 402 -18.32 -6.54 -8.52
C GLY A 402 -17.41 -5.69 -7.62
N SER A 403 -16.69 -4.74 -8.21
CA SER A 403 -15.81 -3.85 -7.47
C SER A 403 -16.58 -2.85 -6.61
N THR A 404 -15.89 -2.34 -5.59
CA THR A 404 -16.34 -1.19 -4.79
C THR A 404 -15.57 0.04 -5.21
N GLY A 405 -16.27 1.10 -5.61
CA GLY A 405 -15.72 2.42 -5.89
C GLY A 405 -15.97 3.39 -4.74
N ILE A 406 -15.00 4.23 -4.40
CA ILE A 406 -15.21 5.40 -3.52
C ILE A 406 -14.68 6.64 -4.25
N SER A 407 -15.55 7.59 -4.57
CA SER A 407 -15.17 8.84 -5.23
C SER A 407 -15.33 10.07 -4.34
N ALA A 408 -16.09 9.98 -3.25
CA ALA A 408 -16.19 11.01 -2.23
C ALA A 408 -16.69 10.44 -0.88
N GLY A 409 -16.32 11.12 0.21
CA GLY A 409 -16.74 10.82 1.57
C GLY A 409 -16.15 9.54 2.14
N THR A 410 -16.86 8.93 3.07
CA THR A 410 -16.37 7.80 3.86
C THR A 410 -17.23 6.55 3.67
N VAL A 411 -16.59 5.39 3.48
CA VAL A 411 -17.17 4.08 3.78
C VAL A 411 -16.63 3.66 5.14
N ARG A 412 -17.51 3.48 6.13
CA ARG A 412 -17.16 3.07 7.49
C ARG A 412 -17.64 1.65 7.77
N LEU A 413 -16.75 0.79 8.24
CA LEU A 413 -17.10 -0.57 8.64
C LEU A 413 -17.73 -0.59 10.04
N GLY A 414 -18.77 -1.39 10.20
CA GLY A 414 -19.36 -1.74 11.50
C GLY A 414 -19.25 -3.23 11.81
N VAL A 415 -18.67 -4.02 10.90
CA VAL A 415 -18.39 -5.46 11.04
C VAL A 415 -17.10 -5.81 10.30
N ALA A 416 -16.44 -6.89 10.70
CA ALA A 416 -15.30 -7.43 9.98
C ALA A 416 -15.72 -7.91 8.57
N ASN A 417 -14.91 -7.61 7.56
CA ASN A 417 -15.20 -7.86 6.15
C ASN A 417 -16.59 -7.34 5.74
N GLY A 418 -16.91 -6.10 6.13
CA GLY A 418 -18.15 -5.43 5.70
C GLY A 418 -18.21 -5.30 4.16
N LEU A 419 -17.06 -5.04 3.53
CA LEU A 419 -16.92 -5.13 2.07
C LEU A 419 -16.53 -6.57 1.64
N PRO A 420 -16.88 -7.01 0.42
CA PRO A 420 -16.56 -8.36 -0.05
C PRO A 420 -15.04 -8.60 -0.12
N SER A 421 -14.60 -9.78 0.33
CA SER A 421 -13.17 -10.08 0.52
C SER A 421 -12.37 -10.35 -0.75
N ALA A 422 -13.04 -10.67 -1.85
CA ALA A 422 -12.43 -11.08 -3.11
C ALA A 422 -12.49 -10.01 -4.20
N THR A 423 -13.09 -8.84 -3.91
CA THR A 423 -13.34 -7.83 -4.94
C THR A 423 -12.40 -6.63 -4.82
N PRO A 424 -12.07 -5.95 -5.94
CA PRO A 424 -11.28 -4.73 -5.90
C PRO A 424 -11.99 -3.60 -5.16
N LEU A 425 -11.23 -2.85 -4.37
CA LEU A 425 -11.59 -1.50 -3.91
C LEU A 425 -10.81 -0.48 -4.74
N VAL A 426 -11.54 0.38 -5.44
CA VAL A 426 -11.01 1.43 -6.30
C VAL A 426 -11.39 2.80 -5.72
N MET A 427 -10.39 3.59 -5.34
CA MET A 427 -10.61 4.90 -4.75
C MET A 427 -10.25 5.99 -5.76
N SER A 428 -11.25 6.71 -6.26
CA SER A 428 -11.09 7.68 -7.35
C SER A 428 -11.60 9.08 -6.98
N PRO A 429 -11.01 9.76 -5.99
CA PRO A 429 -11.46 11.10 -5.57
C PRO A 429 -11.20 12.16 -6.65
N SER A 430 -12.22 12.99 -6.91
CA SER A 430 -12.15 14.07 -7.92
C SER A 430 -11.58 15.39 -7.37
N ALA A 431 -12.02 15.85 -6.20
CA ALA A 431 -11.55 17.08 -5.55
C ALA A 431 -11.53 17.02 -4.00
N GLY A 432 -11.96 15.91 -3.40
CA GLY A 432 -12.08 15.73 -1.96
C GLY A 432 -11.36 14.48 -1.45
N THR A 433 -11.84 13.94 -0.34
CA THR A 433 -11.33 12.68 0.23
C THR A 433 -12.23 11.51 -0.14
N ALA A 434 -11.64 10.42 -0.60
CA ALA A 434 -12.25 9.10 -0.59
C ALA A 434 -11.66 8.33 0.60
N THR A 435 -12.49 7.88 1.53
CA THR A 435 -12.01 7.24 2.77
C THR A 435 -12.63 5.87 2.97
N LEU A 436 -11.81 4.86 3.26
CA LEU A 436 -12.23 3.63 3.93
C LEU A 436 -11.82 3.74 5.41
N ASP A 437 -12.80 3.88 6.29
CA ASP A 437 -12.61 3.85 7.74
C ASP A 437 -12.91 2.44 8.26
N LEU A 438 -11.85 1.74 8.69
CA LEU A 438 -11.94 0.38 9.19
C LEU A 438 -12.60 0.32 10.58
N ALA A 439 -12.61 1.43 11.32
CA ALA A 439 -13.27 1.58 12.62
C ALA A 439 -13.05 0.44 13.64
N GLY A 440 -11.86 -0.16 13.67
CA GLY A 440 -11.51 -1.27 14.57
C GLY A 440 -11.86 -2.67 14.05
N PHE A 441 -12.34 -2.79 12.82
CA PHE A 441 -12.65 -4.06 12.16
C PHE A 441 -11.58 -4.46 11.14
N ASN A 442 -11.35 -5.76 10.99
CA ASN A 442 -10.48 -6.29 9.94
C ASN A 442 -11.21 -6.26 8.59
N GLN A 443 -10.47 -6.01 7.51
CA GLN A 443 -11.00 -6.04 6.15
C GLN A 443 -10.02 -6.77 5.24
N THR A 444 -10.54 -7.69 4.44
CA THR A 444 -9.82 -8.33 3.33
C THR A 444 -10.35 -7.77 2.01
N LEU A 445 -9.51 -7.49 1.03
CA LEU A 445 -9.89 -7.00 -0.29
C LEU A 445 -9.21 -7.84 -1.37
N GLY A 446 -9.85 -7.94 -2.54
CA GLY A 446 -9.22 -8.48 -3.73
C GLY A 446 -7.96 -7.69 -4.06
N SER A 447 -8.12 -6.39 -4.26
CA SER A 447 -7.03 -5.44 -4.48
C SER A 447 -7.43 -4.06 -3.95
N LEU A 448 -6.45 -3.19 -3.71
CA LEU A 448 -6.66 -1.81 -3.31
C LEU A 448 -5.88 -0.89 -4.27
N SER A 449 -6.61 -0.07 -5.01
CA SER A 449 -6.03 0.91 -5.92
C SER A 449 -6.61 2.30 -5.67
N SER A 450 -5.84 3.32 -6.08
CA SER A 450 -6.35 4.68 -6.15
C SER A 450 -5.92 5.41 -7.41
N SER A 451 -6.76 6.34 -7.83
CA SER A 451 -6.55 7.25 -8.95
C SER A 451 -7.24 8.59 -8.68
N GLY A 452 -7.05 9.60 -9.52
CA GLY A 452 -7.73 10.90 -9.37
C GLY A 452 -6.92 11.96 -8.62
N ALA A 453 -7.47 13.18 -8.59
CA ALA A 453 -6.77 14.38 -8.13
C ALA A 453 -6.93 14.67 -6.63
N GLY A 454 -7.90 14.04 -5.96
CA GLY A 454 -8.11 14.18 -4.51
C GLY A 454 -7.30 13.18 -3.67
N SER A 455 -7.63 13.06 -2.38
CA SER A 455 -6.89 12.18 -1.46
C SER A 455 -7.64 10.88 -1.19
N ALA A 456 -7.03 9.73 -1.54
CA ALA A 456 -7.51 8.43 -1.11
C ALA A 456 -6.92 8.10 0.28
N VAL A 457 -7.74 7.56 1.18
CA VAL A 457 -7.33 7.31 2.56
C VAL A 457 -7.90 5.98 3.07
N VAL A 458 -7.04 5.12 3.61
CA VAL A 458 -7.47 4.06 4.54
C VAL A 458 -7.10 4.49 5.96
N ASP A 459 -8.09 4.47 6.84
CA ASP A 459 -7.98 4.97 8.20
C ASP A 459 -8.51 3.98 9.22
N VAL A 460 -7.96 4.07 10.43
CA VAL A 460 -8.57 3.53 11.64
C VAL A 460 -8.88 4.75 12.51
N ALA A 461 -10.05 5.36 12.29
CA ALA A 461 -10.39 6.65 12.90
C ALA A 461 -10.91 6.52 14.35
N SER A 462 -11.23 5.32 14.79
CA SER A 462 -11.64 4.99 16.17
C SER A 462 -10.54 4.21 16.91
N SER A 463 -10.67 4.08 18.24
CA SER A 463 -9.82 3.19 19.02
C SER A 463 -10.02 1.73 18.60
N GLY A 464 -8.93 0.97 18.51
CA GLY A 464 -8.99 -0.45 18.16
C GLY A 464 -7.90 -0.85 17.17
N THR A 465 -7.81 -2.15 16.93
CA THR A 465 -6.83 -2.74 16.01
C THR A 465 -7.55 -3.29 14.79
N SER A 466 -7.19 -2.79 13.61
CA SER A 466 -7.66 -3.28 12.32
C SER A 466 -6.50 -3.81 11.50
N THR A 467 -6.68 -4.96 10.86
CA THR A 467 -5.79 -5.46 9.81
C THR A 467 -6.46 -5.28 8.46
N LEU A 468 -5.81 -4.54 7.56
CA LEU A 468 -6.14 -4.51 6.14
C LEU A 468 -5.37 -5.62 5.42
N THR A 469 -6.08 -6.57 4.82
CA THR A 469 -5.50 -7.62 3.97
C THR A 469 -5.82 -7.33 2.51
N VAL A 470 -4.82 -7.33 1.62
CA VAL A 470 -5.01 -7.07 0.18
C VAL A 470 -4.37 -8.16 -0.69
N GLY A 471 -4.82 -8.25 -1.94
CA GLY A 471 -4.25 -9.11 -2.97
C GLY A 471 -4.96 -10.45 -3.13
N GLY A 472 -6.16 -10.63 -2.55
CA GLY A 472 -6.97 -11.85 -2.73
C GLY A 472 -7.36 -12.17 -4.18
N ASP A 473 -7.30 -11.20 -5.08
CA ASP A 473 -7.61 -11.37 -6.51
C ASP A 473 -6.37 -11.57 -7.41
N ASN A 474 -5.16 -11.61 -6.83
CA ASN A 474 -3.87 -11.70 -7.53
C ASN A 474 -3.58 -10.56 -8.52
N THR A 475 -4.40 -9.51 -8.59
CA THR A 475 -4.18 -8.40 -9.51
C THR A 475 -3.09 -7.47 -8.99
N SER A 476 -2.38 -6.83 -9.91
CA SER A 476 -1.44 -5.76 -9.55
C SER A 476 -2.21 -4.44 -9.44
N ALA A 477 -1.91 -3.66 -8.41
CA ALA A 477 -2.62 -2.43 -8.09
C ALA A 477 -1.68 -1.35 -7.56
N THR A 478 -1.95 -0.09 -7.91
CA THR A 478 -1.22 1.08 -7.38
C THR A 478 -2.13 1.84 -6.44
N PHE A 479 -1.64 2.13 -5.23
CA PHE A 479 -2.30 2.97 -4.25
C PHE A 479 -1.42 4.20 -3.93
N ALA A 480 -1.86 5.35 -4.42
CA ALA A 480 -1.25 6.67 -4.17
C ALA A 480 -1.80 7.37 -2.91
N GLY A 481 -2.75 6.72 -2.21
CA GLY A 481 -3.39 7.26 -1.03
C GLY A 481 -2.57 7.11 0.26
N ARG A 482 -3.18 7.54 1.36
CA ARG A 482 -2.61 7.49 2.71
C ARG A 482 -3.19 6.33 3.52
N LEU A 483 -2.33 5.63 4.24
CA LEU A 483 -2.61 4.61 5.24
C LEU A 483 -2.28 5.24 6.59
N ARG A 484 -3.27 5.35 7.47
CA ARG A 484 -3.12 6.04 8.77
C ARG A 484 -4.01 5.44 9.84
N ASN A 485 -3.70 5.80 11.09
CA ASN A 485 -4.41 5.40 12.29
C ASN A 485 -4.77 6.67 13.10
N SER A 486 -5.77 7.43 12.66
CA SER A 486 -6.04 8.74 13.25
C SER A 486 -6.84 8.75 14.55
N GLY A 487 -7.36 7.60 14.99
CA GLY A 487 -8.09 7.44 16.24
C GLY A 487 -7.26 7.56 17.53
N GLY A 488 -6.08 8.19 17.48
CA GLY A 488 -5.17 8.38 18.62
C GLY A 488 -4.24 7.20 18.87
N ALA A 489 -3.59 7.18 20.04
CA ALA A 489 -2.51 6.23 20.37
C ALA A 489 -2.95 4.75 20.43
N THR A 490 -4.25 4.49 20.60
CA THR A 490 -4.82 3.13 20.68
C THR A 490 -5.43 2.66 19.36
N SER A 491 -5.39 3.50 18.31
CA SER A 491 -5.75 3.12 16.97
C SER A 491 -4.55 2.45 16.29
N ILE A 492 -4.73 1.23 15.79
CA ILE A 492 -3.68 0.42 15.20
C ILE A 492 -4.14 -0.09 13.84
N LEU A 493 -3.43 0.31 12.78
CA LEU A 493 -3.58 -0.26 11.44
C LEU A 493 -2.46 -1.27 11.19
N GLY A 494 -2.79 -2.54 10.99
CA GLY A 494 -1.91 -3.56 10.46
C GLY A 494 -2.17 -3.80 8.97
N ILE A 495 -1.16 -4.29 8.26
CA ILE A 495 -1.24 -4.56 6.81
C ILE A 495 -0.76 -5.97 6.53
N THR A 496 -1.56 -6.72 5.78
CA THR A 496 -1.20 -8.02 5.24
C THR A 496 -1.30 -8.01 3.72
N LYS A 497 -0.26 -8.46 3.02
CA LYS A 497 -0.30 -8.69 1.57
C LYS A 497 -0.30 -10.18 1.26
N ASN A 498 -1.32 -10.61 0.53
CA ASN A 498 -1.48 -11.94 -0.05
C ASN A 498 -1.58 -11.84 -1.59
N GLY A 499 -1.72 -12.97 -2.27
CA GLY A 499 -1.73 -13.11 -3.72
C GLY A 499 -0.44 -12.74 -4.46
N THR A 500 -0.37 -13.13 -5.73
CA THR A 500 0.84 -13.04 -6.57
C THR A 500 1.06 -11.66 -7.20
N GLY A 501 0.02 -10.82 -7.29
CA GLY A 501 0.08 -9.47 -7.87
C GLY A 501 1.02 -8.51 -7.13
N THR A 502 1.47 -7.47 -7.84
CA THR A 502 2.28 -6.38 -7.28
C THR A 502 1.40 -5.30 -6.67
N TRP A 503 1.64 -4.94 -5.42
CA TRP A 503 1.01 -3.76 -4.81
C TRP A 503 2.01 -2.62 -4.71
N THR A 504 1.78 -1.56 -5.48
CA THR A 504 2.66 -0.38 -5.53
C THR A 504 2.10 0.73 -4.65
N LEU A 505 2.86 1.16 -3.65
CA LEU A 505 2.52 2.20 -2.69
C LEU A 505 3.28 3.48 -3.04
N THR A 506 2.58 4.47 -3.61
CA THR A 506 3.19 5.74 -4.02
C THR A 506 2.80 6.93 -3.15
N GLY A 507 1.84 6.74 -2.23
CA GLY A 507 1.46 7.77 -1.27
C GLY A 507 2.44 7.86 -0.09
N SER A 508 2.46 9.02 0.57
CA SER A 508 3.17 9.19 1.85
C SER A 508 2.34 8.67 3.03
N ASN A 509 2.91 7.74 3.80
CA ASN A 509 2.28 6.99 4.88
C ASN A 509 3.14 7.09 6.15
N SER A 510 2.90 8.09 6.99
CA SER A 510 3.82 8.40 8.11
C SER A 510 3.49 7.74 9.45
N ALA A 511 2.48 6.86 9.54
CA ALA A 511 2.22 6.09 10.76
C ALA A 511 1.28 4.89 10.51
N VAL A 512 1.85 3.70 10.36
CA VAL A 512 1.13 2.43 10.44
C VAL A 512 1.58 1.73 11.73
N ALA A 513 0.74 1.74 12.76
CA ALA A 513 1.15 1.26 14.08
C ALA A 513 1.15 -0.27 14.24
N GLY A 514 0.44 -0.99 13.37
CA GLY A 514 0.29 -2.44 13.41
C GLY A 514 1.35 -3.18 12.59
N ASN A 515 1.27 -4.51 12.65
CA ASN A 515 2.21 -5.39 11.97
C ASN A 515 2.12 -5.24 10.44
N LEU A 516 3.27 -5.30 9.78
CA LEU A 516 3.40 -5.42 8.33
C LEU A 516 3.81 -6.84 7.98
N VAL A 517 2.91 -7.56 7.30
CA VAL A 517 3.09 -8.97 6.96
C VAL A 517 2.95 -9.17 5.46
N PHE A 518 4.02 -9.59 4.80
CA PHE A 518 4.04 -9.86 3.37
C PHE A 518 4.21 -11.36 3.13
N ASN A 519 3.16 -12.04 2.65
CA ASN A 519 3.13 -13.50 2.53
C ASN A 519 3.43 -14.00 1.11
N THR A 520 3.06 -13.23 0.08
CA THR A 520 3.20 -13.63 -1.34
C THR A 520 3.28 -12.40 -2.26
N GLY A 521 3.84 -12.59 -3.45
CA GLY A 521 3.87 -11.56 -4.51
C GLY A 521 4.88 -10.44 -4.22
N LYS A 522 4.63 -9.25 -4.76
CA LYS A 522 5.51 -8.09 -4.61
C LYS A 522 4.81 -6.91 -3.95
N VAL A 523 5.51 -6.21 -3.08
CA VAL A 523 5.16 -4.86 -2.62
C VAL A 523 6.26 -3.90 -3.04
N SER A 524 5.90 -2.83 -3.76
CA SER A 524 6.82 -1.75 -4.16
C SER A 524 6.49 -0.49 -3.37
N ILE A 525 7.45 0.04 -2.63
CA ILE A 525 7.32 1.24 -1.80
C ILE A 525 8.08 2.37 -2.51
N ASP A 526 7.33 3.34 -3.01
CA ASP A 526 7.86 4.46 -3.81
C ASP A 526 7.09 5.77 -3.52
N PRO A 527 7.15 6.30 -2.29
CA PRO A 527 6.39 7.48 -1.90
C PRO A 527 6.91 8.79 -2.54
N GLY A 528 7.93 8.72 -3.40
CA GLY A 528 8.67 9.85 -3.94
C GLY A 528 9.79 10.31 -3.00
N SER A 529 10.73 11.12 -3.51
CA SER A 529 11.92 11.56 -2.77
C SER A 529 11.61 12.32 -1.47
N ALA A 530 10.52 13.08 -1.44
CA ALA A 530 10.05 13.81 -0.26
C ALA A 530 9.02 13.03 0.58
N GLY A 531 8.57 11.87 0.09
CA GLY A 531 7.57 11.06 0.78
C GLY A 531 8.16 10.12 1.80
N SER A 532 7.30 9.54 2.64
CA SER A 532 7.71 8.61 3.71
C SER A 532 6.82 7.39 3.79
N PHE A 533 7.36 6.24 4.20
CA PHE A 533 6.59 5.07 4.61
C PHE A 533 7.08 4.55 5.96
N ALA A 534 6.30 4.74 7.02
CA ALA A 534 6.70 4.42 8.39
C ALA A 534 5.70 3.48 9.08
N SER A 535 6.24 2.44 9.72
CA SER A 535 5.50 1.57 10.61
C SER A 535 6.21 1.38 11.94
N THR A 536 5.45 1.41 13.04
CA THR A 536 5.95 1.12 14.40
C THR A 536 5.60 -0.29 14.86
N GLY A 537 4.84 -1.05 14.08
CA GLY A 537 4.60 -2.46 14.32
C GLY A 537 5.73 -3.34 13.80
N ARG A 538 5.55 -4.66 13.91
CA ARG A 538 6.51 -5.67 13.49
C ARG A 538 6.55 -5.78 11.96
N PHE A 539 7.73 -5.65 11.35
CA PHE A 539 7.96 -5.90 9.92
C PHE A 539 8.36 -7.35 9.65
N GLN A 540 7.65 -8.03 8.74
CA GLN A 540 7.93 -9.41 8.36
C GLN A 540 7.63 -9.72 6.89
N ILE A 541 8.48 -10.54 6.29
CA ILE A 541 8.25 -11.15 4.97
C ILE A 541 8.21 -12.66 5.19
N LEU A 542 7.01 -13.25 5.22
CA LEU A 542 6.74 -14.64 5.60
C LEU A 542 6.22 -15.46 4.40
N PRO A 543 7.04 -15.76 3.40
CA PRO A 543 6.64 -16.61 2.29
C PRO A 543 6.20 -18.01 2.75
N GLY A 544 5.17 -18.54 2.10
CA GLY A 544 4.79 -19.95 2.19
C GLY A 544 5.79 -20.88 1.48
N SER A 545 5.54 -22.19 1.54
CA SER A 545 6.37 -23.21 0.86
C SER A 545 6.42 -22.97 -0.65
N GLY A 546 7.63 -22.93 -1.22
CA GLY A 546 7.87 -22.72 -2.66
C GLY A 546 7.50 -21.33 -3.18
N VAL A 547 7.16 -20.38 -2.30
CA VAL A 547 6.77 -19.02 -2.68
C VAL A 547 7.95 -18.07 -2.57
N THR A 548 8.09 -17.17 -3.54
CA THR A 548 8.94 -15.99 -3.42
C THR A 548 8.09 -14.76 -3.12
N THR A 549 8.45 -14.00 -2.08
CA THR A 549 7.84 -12.72 -1.73
C THR A 549 8.88 -11.63 -1.75
N THR A 550 8.57 -10.52 -2.42
CA THR A 550 9.49 -9.39 -2.58
C THR A 550 8.91 -8.12 -1.98
N VAL A 551 9.69 -7.43 -1.17
CA VAL A 551 9.47 -6.03 -0.80
C VAL A 551 10.57 -5.21 -1.45
N GLU A 552 10.22 -4.21 -2.23
CA GLU A 552 11.15 -3.30 -2.89
C GLU A 552 10.92 -1.86 -2.40
N VAL A 553 11.99 -1.16 -2.06
CA VAL A 553 11.99 0.24 -1.68
C VAL A 553 12.74 1.03 -2.75
N LEU A 554 12.04 1.93 -3.43
CA LEU A 554 12.57 2.70 -4.56
C LEU A 554 12.93 4.14 -4.20
N SER A 555 12.23 4.76 -3.24
CA SER A 555 12.47 6.14 -2.85
C SER A 555 11.96 6.49 -1.43
N GLY A 556 12.13 7.75 -1.03
CA GLY A 556 11.58 8.33 0.19
C GLY A 556 12.29 7.96 1.49
N SER A 557 11.69 8.39 2.60
CA SER A 557 12.14 8.09 3.97
C SER A 557 11.29 7.01 4.62
N ASN A 558 11.85 5.81 4.74
CA ASN A 558 11.15 4.62 5.18
C ASN A 558 11.62 4.20 6.58
N SER A 559 10.70 3.80 7.45
CA SER A 559 11.03 3.39 8.81
C SER A 559 10.24 2.16 9.23
N PHE A 560 10.93 1.12 9.66
CA PHE A 560 10.37 -0.15 10.10
C PHE A 560 10.87 -0.50 11.49
N SER A 561 10.14 -1.37 12.20
CA SER A 561 10.52 -1.78 13.55
C SER A 561 10.31 -3.28 13.79
N THR A 562 10.89 -3.78 14.88
CA THR A 562 10.62 -5.13 15.42
C THR A 562 9.78 -5.14 16.69
N ALA A 563 8.98 -4.08 16.94
CA ALA A 563 8.19 -3.97 18.18
C ALA A 563 7.32 -5.22 18.43
N ALA A 564 7.42 -5.78 19.65
CA ALA A 564 6.74 -6.99 20.15
C ALA A 564 6.87 -8.25 19.23
N GLY A 565 7.80 -9.13 19.59
CA GLY A 565 8.05 -10.41 18.90
C GLY A 565 9.27 -10.39 17.96
N ILE A 566 9.64 -11.55 17.42
CA ILE A 566 10.75 -11.68 16.47
C ILE A 566 10.25 -11.22 15.09
N GLY A 567 10.88 -10.18 14.54
CA GLY A 567 10.71 -9.79 13.13
C GLY A 567 11.67 -10.58 12.25
N GLY A 568 11.32 -10.84 10.98
CA GLY A 568 12.23 -11.58 10.11
C GLY A 568 11.77 -11.78 8.67
N LEU A 569 12.72 -12.30 7.89
CA LEU A 569 12.57 -12.67 6.49
C LEU A 569 12.66 -14.20 6.40
N ALA A 570 11.68 -14.84 5.78
CA ALA A 570 11.62 -16.30 5.58
C ALA A 570 11.74 -17.13 6.88
N ASP A 571 10.99 -16.73 7.91
CA ASP A 571 10.75 -17.48 9.16
C ASP A 571 9.56 -18.47 9.06
N ASN A 572 8.74 -18.31 8.01
CA ASN A 572 7.59 -19.11 7.58
C ASN A 572 7.86 -20.62 7.40
N SER A 573 8.61 -20.90 6.32
CA SER A 573 8.71 -22.19 5.64
C SER A 573 10.14 -22.45 5.18
N ALA A 574 10.56 -23.72 5.09
CA ALA A 574 11.92 -24.11 4.70
C ALA A 574 12.26 -23.86 3.22
N THR A 575 11.25 -23.76 2.36
CA THR A 575 11.42 -23.56 0.91
C THR A 575 10.88 -22.20 0.42
N GLY A 576 10.43 -21.35 1.35
CA GLY A 576 9.98 -19.99 1.03
C GLY A 576 11.17 -19.04 0.89
N THR A 577 11.06 -18.10 -0.04
CA THR A 577 12.08 -17.08 -0.34
C THR A 577 11.54 -15.68 -0.07
N ALA A 578 12.23 -14.93 0.80
CA ALA A 578 11.91 -13.55 1.14
C ALA A 578 13.02 -12.63 0.60
N LEU A 579 12.65 -11.68 -0.25
CA LEU A 579 13.55 -10.70 -0.83
C LEU A 579 13.17 -9.30 -0.33
N TRP A 580 14.14 -8.58 0.24
CA TRP A 580 13.99 -7.18 0.59
C TRP A 580 15.04 -6.35 -0.16
N ASN A 581 14.59 -5.68 -1.22
CA ASN A 581 15.45 -4.91 -2.10
C ASN A 581 15.33 -3.42 -1.79
N LEU A 582 16.45 -2.78 -1.48
CA LEU A 582 16.54 -1.35 -1.19
C LEU A 582 17.36 -0.70 -2.30
N ALA A 583 16.67 -0.05 -3.23
CA ALA A 583 17.24 0.49 -4.46
C ALA A 583 17.29 2.02 -4.51
N GLY A 584 16.68 2.71 -3.54
CA GLY A 584 16.80 4.16 -3.38
C GLY A 584 16.22 4.65 -2.06
N GLY A 585 16.32 5.96 -1.82
CA GLY A 585 15.85 6.59 -0.59
C GLY A 585 16.63 6.18 0.66
N THR A 586 16.06 6.51 1.81
CA THR A 586 16.58 6.14 3.13
C THR A 586 15.64 5.13 3.78
N THR A 587 16.16 4.07 4.36
CA THR A 587 15.39 3.10 5.15
C THR A 587 16.03 2.92 6.51
N THR A 588 15.24 2.97 7.57
CA THR A 588 15.67 2.66 8.93
C THR A 588 14.94 1.43 9.44
N LEU A 589 15.67 0.45 9.97
CA LEU A 589 15.12 -0.67 10.73
C LEU A 589 15.52 -0.50 12.21
N ALA A 590 14.54 -0.25 13.07
CA ALA A 590 14.74 -0.12 14.50
C ALA A 590 14.51 -1.45 15.22
N LEU A 591 15.57 -2.00 15.82
CA LEU A 591 15.52 -3.21 16.63
C LEU A 591 15.25 -2.84 18.10
N SER A 592 14.03 -3.04 18.59
CA SER A 592 13.61 -2.52 19.90
C SER A 592 13.66 -3.55 21.02
N THR A 593 13.07 -4.74 20.83
CA THR A 593 12.94 -5.74 21.91
C THR A 593 13.51 -7.11 21.56
N ASN A 594 13.52 -7.49 20.29
CA ASN A 594 13.94 -8.81 19.84
C ASN A 594 14.89 -8.74 18.66
N ARG A 595 15.58 -9.85 18.45
CA ARG A 595 16.46 -10.08 17.31
C ARG A 595 15.70 -9.97 15.99
N PHE A 596 16.40 -9.59 14.94
CA PHE A 596 15.89 -9.65 13.57
C PHE A 596 16.56 -10.80 12.84
N LEU A 597 15.77 -11.64 12.18
CA LEU A 597 16.26 -12.84 11.51
C LEU A 597 16.16 -12.69 9.99
N ILE A 598 17.25 -12.93 9.28
CA ILE A 598 17.28 -13.00 7.81
C ILE A 598 17.53 -14.46 7.44
N GLY A 599 16.51 -15.14 6.92
CA GLY A 599 16.64 -16.52 6.47
C GLY A 599 16.71 -17.53 7.62
N ASN A 600 15.67 -17.57 8.46
CA ASN A 600 15.64 -18.45 9.63
C ASN A 600 15.21 -19.89 9.32
N LYS A 601 14.15 -20.06 8.52
CA LYS A 601 13.71 -21.39 8.06
C LYS A 601 13.98 -21.58 6.57
N GLY A 602 13.64 -20.59 5.76
CA GLY A 602 13.87 -20.58 4.30
C GLY A 602 14.98 -19.61 3.90
N ALA A 603 14.89 -19.12 2.67
CA ALA A 603 15.85 -18.18 2.10
C ALA A 603 15.43 -16.73 2.35
N GLY A 604 16.19 -15.97 3.12
CA GLY A 604 16.00 -14.53 3.32
C GLY A 604 17.15 -13.74 2.71
N THR A 605 16.86 -12.74 1.87
CA THR A 605 17.88 -11.88 1.28
C THR A 605 17.52 -10.40 1.47
N VAL A 606 18.49 -9.62 1.92
CA VAL A 606 18.44 -8.15 1.89
C VAL A 606 19.46 -7.64 0.87
N THR A 607 19.04 -6.80 -0.07
CA THR A 607 19.93 -6.19 -1.06
C THR A 607 19.91 -4.68 -0.93
N VAL A 608 21.08 -4.05 -0.77
CA VAL A 608 21.25 -2.60 -0.82
C VAL A 608 22.01 -2.25 -2.09
N SER A 609 21.40 -1.45 -2.96
CA SER A 609 21.92 -1.13 -4.29
C SER A 609 21.81 0.37 -4.61
N ASN A 610 22.33 0.76 -5.78
CA ASN A 610 22.31 2.13 -6.29
C ASN A 610 22.85 3.14 -5.26
N ASN A 611 22.02 4.08 -4.82
CA ASN A 611 22.32 5.10 -3.82
C ASN A 611 21.47 4.94 -2.55
N ALA A 612 20.87 3.77 -2.32
CA ALA A 612 20.05 3.52 -1.14
C ALA A 612 20.86 3.65 0.15
N VAL A 613 20.25 4.22 1.19
CA VAL A 613 20.84 4.27 2.54
C VAL A 613 19.99 3.41 3.45
N PHE A 614 20.53 2.31 3.96
CA PHE A 614 19.87 1.43 4.90
C PHE A 614 20.56 1.52 6.27
N THR A 615 19.83 1.93 7.30
CA THR A 615 20.36 2.03 8.67
C THR A 615 19.65 1.03 9.59
N ILE A 616 20.41 0.24 10.33
CA ILE A 616 19.91 -0.65 11.38
C ILE A 616 20.34 -0.09 12.73
N THR A 617 19.37 0.14 13.61
CA THR A 617 19.58 0.72 14.95
C THR A 617 19.12 -0.23 16.05
N GLY A 618 19.50 0.05 17.30
CA GLY A 618 19.10 -0.73 18.48
C GLY A 618 20.12 -1.81 18.89
N THR A 619 19.94 -2.36 20.09
CA THR A 619 20.90 -3.30 20.73
C THR A 619 20.62 -4.79 20.54
N PRO A 620 19.45 -5.29 20.08
CA PRO A 620 19.28 -6.72 19.80
C PRO A 620 20.16 -7.23 18.66
N ASP A 621 20.47 -8.52 18.65
CA ASP A 621 21.26 -9.14 17.58
C ASP A 621 20.55 -9.10 16.22
N LEU A 622 21.34 -8.94 15.17
CA LEU A 622 20.95 -9.23 13.80
C LEU A 622 21.52 -10.61 13.45
N VAL A 623 20.65 -11.54 13.04
CA VAL A 623 21.07 -12.90 12.70
C VAL A 623 20.78 -13.18 11.23
N ILE A 624 21.80 -13.63 10.51
CA ILE A 624 21.75 -13.95 9.09
C ILE A 624 22.01 -15.46 8.96
N GLY A 625 21.04 -16.21 8.47
CA GLY A 625 21.15 -17.65 8.21
C GLY A 625 20.99 -18.52 9.45
N GLY A 626 19.75 -18.80 9.81
CA GLY A 626 19.37 -19.74 10.87
C GLY A 626 19.41 -19.19 12.30
N ASP A 627 18.66 -19.85 13.19
CA ASP A 627 18.55 -19.52 14.60
C ASP A 627 18.51 -20.73 15.55
N GLN A 628 19.08 -20.61 16.76
CA GLN A 628 19.17 -21.70 17.74
C GLN A 628 17.86 -22.41 18.09
N GLN A 629 16.73 -21.71 18.03
CA GLN A 629 15.44 -22.27 18.46
C GLN A 629 14.62 -22.83 17.30
N TYR A 630 14.95 -22.49 16.06
CA TYR A 630 13.99 -22.60 14.94
C TYR A 630 14.60 -22.98 13.58
N ALA A 631 15.93 -23.08 13.47
CA ALA A 631 16.57 -23.47 12.22
C ALA A 631 16.18 -24.90 11.81
N LEU A 632 15.67 -25.03 10.57
CA LEU A 632 15.50 -26.31 9.89
C LEU A 632 16.62 -26.48 8.86
N ASN A 633 16.73 -27.69 8.27
CA ASN A 633 17.64 -27.92 7.14
C ASN A 633 17.36 -26.88 6.03
N ASN A 634 18.42 -26.24 5.51
CA ASN A 634 18.42 -25.23 4.43
C ASN A 634 18.05 -23.77 4.81
N ALA A 635 18.11 -23.40 6.09
CA ALA A 635 18.02 -21.99 6.50
C ALA A 635 19.15 -21.16 5.87
N THR A 636 18.82 -20.20 5.00
CA THR A 636 19.81 -19.42 4.26
C THR A 636 19.52 -17.94 4.35
N GLY A 637 20.45 -17.18 4.91
CA GLY A 637 20.37 -15.72 5.01
C GLY A 637 21.44 -15.06 4.15
N ALA A 638 21.09 -14.00 3.44
CA ALA A 638 22.04 -13.21 2.68
C ALA A 638 21.81 -11.71 2.88
N VAL A 639 22.91 -10.95 3.00
CA VAL A 639 22.92 -9.49 2.87
C VAL A 639 23.89 -9.14 1.76
N THR A 640 23.41 -8.48 0.71
CA THR A 640 24.23 -8.04 -0.42
C THR A 640 24.25 -6.52 -0.47
N VAL A 641 25.44 -5.93 -0.44
CA VAL A 641 25.68 -4.51 -0.70
C VAL A 641 26.37 -4.42 -2.05
N SER A 642 25.63 -4.04 -3.09
CA SER A 642 26.14 -3.84 -4.45
C SER A 642 26.27 -2.36 -4.81
N GLY A 643 25.67 -1.48 -4.01
CA GLY A 643 25.77 -0.03 -4.07
C GLY A 643 25.29 0.58 -2.75
N GLY A 644 25.16 1.91 -2.69
CA GLY A 644 24.60 2.59 -1.54
C GLY A 644 25.39 2.41 -0.24
N THR A 645 24.70 2.50 0.89
CA THR A 645 25.29 2.33 2.22
C THR A 645 24.35 1.54 3.13
N LEU A 646 24.85 0.44 3.70
CA LEU A 646 24.27 -0.23 4.87
C LEU A 646 25.05 0.18 6.11
N SER A 647 24.39 0.77 7.11
CA SER A 647 25.02 1.17 8.38
C SER A 647 24.34 0.50 9.57
N ILE A 648 25.09 -0.23 10.38
CA ILE A 648 24.63 -0.84 11.63
C ILE A 648 25.25 -0.09 12.81
N THR A 649 24.44 0.72 13.49
CA THR A 649 24.93 1.68 14.50
C THR A 649 24.67 1.25 15.94
N GLY A 650 23.83 0.25 16.17
CA GLY A 650 23.54 -0.24 17.52
C GLY A 650 24.44 -1.39 17.96
N ALA A 651 24.61 -1.57 19.27
CA ALA A 651 25.69 -2.36 19.88
C ALA A 651 25.45 -3.89 20.04
N GLY A 652 24.39 -4.46 19.45
CA GLY A 652 24.16 -5.92 19.49
C GLY A 652 25.17 -6.73 18.70
N ASN A 653 25.01 -8.04 18.59
CA ASN A 653 25.88 -8.87 17.73
C ASN A 653 25.37 -8.89 16.28
N LEU A 654 26.28 -9.05 15.33
CA LEU A 654 25.97 -9.45 13.97
C LEU A 654 26.38 -10.92 13.81
N VAL A 655 25.40 -11.82 13.74
CA VAL A 655 25.63 -13.27 13.81
C VAL A 655 25.34 -13.91 12.46
N LEU A 656 26.31 -14.66 11.92
CA LEU A 656 26.18 -15.37 10.65
C LEU A 656 26.15 -16.88 10.91
N GLY A 657 25.20 -17.60 10.31
CA GLY A 657 25.18 -19.06 10.34
C GLY A 657 24.97 -19.64 11.74
N ARG A 658 23.98 -19.15 12.48
CA ARG A 658 23.81 -19.53 13.89
C ARG A 658 23.13 -20.88 14.06
N ASN A 659 23.86 -21.87 14.57
CA ASN A 659 23.35 -23.18 14.94
C ASN A 659 23.94 -23.60 16.29
N VAL A 660 23.14 -24.01 17.27
CA VAL A 660 23.65 -24.45 18.59
C VAL A 660 23.10 -25.80 19.03
N SER A 661 22.20 -26.43 18.27
CA SER A 661 21.64 -27.74 18.66
C SER A 661 22.40 -28.95 18.11
N GLY A 662 23.44 -28.77 17.30
CA GLY A 662 24.29 -29.87 16.79
C GLY A 662 23.58 -30.91 15.90
N THR A 663 22.28 -30.76 15.65
CA THR A 663 21.41 -31.77 15.01
C THR A 663 20.91 -31.40 13.62
N THR A 664 21.08 -30.16 13.16
CA THR A 664 20.70 -29.72 11.80
C THR A 664 21.93 -29.33 10.99
N THR A 665 22.00 -29.77 9.74
CA THR A 665 23.01 -29.33 8.76
C THR A 665 22.43 -28.18 7.93
N GLY A 666 23.21 -27.13 7.67
CA GLY A 666 22.86 -26.14 6.64
C GLY A 666 22.21 -24.82 7.07
N ALA A 667 22.53 -24.29 8.26
CA ALA A 667 22.30 -22.86 8.57
C ALA A 667 23.45 -22.03 7.95
N ASN A 668 23.16 -21.25 6.91
CA ASN A 668 24.19 -20.52 6.15
C ASN A 668 23.88 -19.02 6.12
N GLY A 669 24.77 -18.21 6.68
CA GLY A 669 24.69 -16.75 6.66
C GLY A 669 25.77 -16.16 5.75
N THR A 670 25.37 -15.36 4.77
CA THR A 670 26.28 -14.77 3.78
C THR A 670 26.18 -13.25 3.77
N VAL A 671 27.33 -12.58 3.71
CA VAL A 671 27.42 -11.14 3.43
C VAL A 671 28.25 -10.94 2.16
N ASN A 672 27.66 -10.32 1.13
CA ASN A 672 28.33 -10.00 -0.12
C ASN A 672 28.59 -8.49 -0.21
N LEU A 673 29.85 -8.12 -0.37
CA LEU A 673 30.31 -6.74 -0.55
C LEU A 673 30.74 -6.56 -2.00
N ASP A 674 29.75 -6.49 -2.90
CA ASP A 674 29.93 -6.35 -4.36
C ASP A 674 30.06 -4.88 -4.81
N GLY A 675 29.95 -3.95 -3.87
CA GLY A 675 30.06 -2.51 -4.06
C GLY A 675 29.62 -1.76 -2.81
N GLY A 676 29.43 -0.44 -2.93
CA GLY A 676 28.89 0.39 -1.83
C GLY A 676 29.71 0.33 -0.53
N VAL A 677 29.03 0.64 0.59
CA VAL A 677 29.61 0.65 1.94
C VAL A 677 28.77 -0.15 2.91
N PHE A 678 29.36 -1.10 3.62
CA PHE A 678 28.81 -1.72 4.83
C PHE A 678 29.56 -1.13 6.03
N ALA A 679 28.91 -0.27 6.81
CA ALA A 679 29.46 0.31 8.03
C ALA A 679 28.87 -0.38 9.27
N THR A 680 29.69 -0.75 10.25
CA THR A 680 29.19 -1.44 11.45
C THR A 680 30.00 -1.12 12.70
N VAL A 681 29.29 -0.95 13.83
CA VAL A 681 29.90 -0.99 15.18
C VAL A 681 30.02 -2.42 15.72
N ARG A 682 29.25 -3.35 15.14
CA ARG A 682 29.19 -4.75 15.56
C ARG A 682 30.28 -5.57 14.87
N PRO A 683 31.06 -6.39 15.60
CA PRO A 683 31.89 -7.41 14.98
C PRO A 683 31.01 -8.46 14.29
N PHE A 684 31.52 -9.06 13.20
CA PHE A 684 30.92 -10.25 12.63
C PHE A 684 31.28 -11.43 13.51
N THR A 685 30.27 -12.16 13.96
CA THR A 685 30.42 -13.32 14.85
C THR A 685 29.74 -14.53 14.25
N MET A 686 30.26 -15.70 14.57
CA MET A 686 29.53 -16.95 14.41
C MET A 686 28.98 -17.42 15.74
N ALA A 687 27.82 -18.06 15.72
CA ALA A 687 27.40 -18.84 16.87
C ALA A 687 28.02 -20.24 16.83
N SER A 688 28.33 -20.78 18.00
CA SER A 688 28.96 -22.08 18.21
C SER A 688 28.15 -23.26 17.63
N GLY A 689 28.60 -23.91 16.54
CA GLY A 689 27.98 -25.15 16.02
C GLY A 689 28.32 -25.41 14.55
N SER A 690 27.52 -26.22 13.85
CA SER A 690 27.74 -26.68 12.47
C SER A 690 27.23 -25.74 11.36
N GLY A 691 26.91 -24.47 11.68
CA GLY A 691 26.50 -23.48 10.69
C GLY A 691 27.69 -22.85 9.96
N THR A 692 27.44 -22.23 8.79
CA THR A 692 28.47 -21.53 8.01
C THR A 692 28.21 -20.03 7.97
N GLY A 693 29.24 -19.24 8.27
CA GLY A 693 29.25 -17.80 8.09
C GLY A 693 30.22 -17.41 6.99
N THR A 694 29.75 -16.70 5.97
CA THR A 694 30.58 -16.32 4.82
C THR A 694 30.54 -14.81 4.60
N ILE A 695 31.71 -14.21 4.41
CA ILE A 695 31.85 -12.85 3.90
C ILE A 695 32.57 -12.92 2.55
N ASN A 696 31.98 -12.33 1.52
CA ASN A 696 32.58 -12.22 0.20
C ASN A 696 32.94 -10.75 -0.06
N PHE A 697 34.22 -10.49 -0.22
CA PHE A 697 34.76 -9.19 -0.59
C PHE A 697 34.95 -9.10 -2.10
N ASN A 698 34.19 -8.23 -2.77
CA ASN A 698 34.20 -8.11 -4.23
C ASN A 698 34.11 -6.64 -4.67
N GLY A 699 34.91 -5.78 -4.03
CA GLY A 699 35.01 -4.34 -4.35
C GLY A 699 34.19 -3.41 -3.46
N GLY A 700 33.30 -3.93 -2.60
CA GLY A 700 32.60 -3.15 -1.59
C GLY A 700 33.48 -2.81 -0.37
N THR A 701 33.15 -1.71 0.30
CA THR A 701 33.87 -1.23 1.49
C THR A 701 33.24 -1.73 2.78
N LEU A 702 34.02 -2.40 3.64
CA LEU A 702 33.66 -2.64 5.03
C LEU A 702 34.25 -1.53 5.90
N ARG A 703 33.39 -0.76 6.57
CA ARG A 703 33.77 0.40 7.40
C ARG A 703 33.53 0.16 8.89
N ALA A 704 34.52 0.46 9.71
CA ALA A 704 34.39 0.42 11.17
C ALA A 704 33.68 1.68 11.71
N LEU A 705 32.70 1.47 12.60
CA LEU A 705 32.06 2.54 13.39
C LEU A 705 32.43 2.50 14.88
N GLY A 706 33.30 1.56 15.27
CA GLY A 706 33.89 1.44 16.60
C GLY A 706 35.15 0.57 16.55
N ALA A 707 35.97 0.64 17.60
CA ALA A 707 37.14 -0.23 17.74
C ALA A 707 36.73 -1.68 18.00
N SER A 708 37.50 -2.64 17.49
CA SER A 708 37.24 -4.07 17.71
C SER A 708 38.52 -4.90 17.66
N SER A 709 38.74 -5.74 18.68
CA SER A 709 39.84 -6.70 18.70
C SER A 709 39.58 -7.97 17.89
N ASP A 710 38.34 -8.17 17.43
CA ASP A 710 37.93 -9.31 16.64
C ASP A 710 36.81 -8.88 15.68
N PHE A 711 37.17 -8.11 14.67
CA PHE A 711 36.20 -7.43 13.80
C PHE A 711 35.48 -8.40 12.86
N ILE A 712 36.15 -9.49 12.48
CA ILE A 712 35.60 -10.55 11.64
C ILE A 712 35.95 -11.91 12.25
N ALA A 713 34.93 -12.64 12.67
CA ALA A 713 34.99 -14.03 13.08
C ALA A 713 33.88 -14.83 12.35
N VAL A 714 34.26 -15.51 11.27
CA VAL A 714 33.34 -16.26 10.39
C VAL A 714 33.98 -17.57 9.92
N THR A 715 33.28 -18.39 9.12
CA THR A 715 33.87 -19.61 8.56
C THR A 715 34.81 -19.25 7.44
N ASP A 716 34.30 -18.48 6.47
CA ASP A 716 35.02 -18.13 5.25
C ASP A 716 34.95 -16.61 5.00
N ALA A 717 36.11 -15.97 4.89
CA ALA A 717 36.24 -14.58 4.46
C ALA A 717 36.96 -14.54 3.11
N ASN A 718 36.19 -14.58 2.02
CA ASN A 718 36.72 -14.74 0.67
C ASN A 718 37.03 -13.40 0.02
N VAL A 719 38.26 -13.24 -0.48
CA VAL A 719 38.65 -12.13 -1.36
C VAL A 719 38.40 -12.54 -2.81
N LYS A 720 37.35 -11.97 -3.42
CA LYS A 720 36.96 -12.21 -4.82
C LYS A 720 37.67 -11.23 -5.76
N ASN A 721 37.32 -11.22 -7.04
CA ASN A 721 38.00 -10.44 -8.07
C ASN A 721 38.05 -8.93 -7.78
N GLY A 722 37.00 -8.35 -7.19
CA GLY A 722 36.99 -6.93 -6.83
C GLY A 722 37.84 -6.57 -5.60
N GLY A 723 38.34 -7.55 -4.85
CA GLY A 723 39.17 -7.33 -3.67
C GLY A 723 38.41 -6.92 -2.41
N ALA A 724 39.13 -6.91 -1.29
CA ALA A 724 38.67 -6.42 0.00
C ALA A 724 39.05 -4.96 0.20
N VAL A 725 38.08 -4.13 0.56
CA VAL A 725 38.31 -2.74 0.96
C VAL A 725 37.90 -2.60 2.42
N ILE A 726 38.88 -2.35 3.30
CA ILE A 726 38.67 -2.20 4.75
C ILE A 726 38.97 -0.76 5.13
N ASP A 727 37.92 -0.03 5.52
CA ASP A 727 38.02 1.34 6.00
C ASP A 727 37.91 1.35 7.53
N THR A 728 39.02 1.58 8.21
CA THR A 728 39.04 1.61 9.67
C THR A 728 38.44 2.89 10.25
N ASN A 729 38.07 3.85 9.41
CA ASN A 729 37.72 5.19 9.83
C ASN A 729 38.80 5.72 10.79
N SER A 730 38.49 6.11 12.03
CA SER A 730 39.49 6.50 13.04
C SER A 730 39.67 5.45 14.15
N TYR A 731 39.22 4.22 13.93
CA TYR A 731 39.19 3.16 14.94
C TYR A 731 40.25 2.09 14.67
N ASP A 732 40.76 1.50 15.75
CA ASP A 732 41.64 0.36 15.66
C ASP A 732 40.81 -0.93 15.57
N VAL A 733 41.09 -1.73 14.55
CA VAL A 733 40.42 -3.01 14.32
C VAL A 733 41.43 -4.12 14.05
N THR A 734 41.14 -5.31 14.57
CA THR A 734 41.91 -6.52 14.32
C THR A 734 41.04 -7.54 13.59
N ILE A 735 41.58 -8.14 12.53
CA ILE A 735 40.98 -9.28 11.84
C ILE A 735 41.83 -10.51 12.17
N GLY A 736 41.28 -11.37 13.02
CA GLY A 736 41.85 -12.69 13.34
C GLY A 736 41.47 -13.77 12.33
N GLN A 737 40.47 -13.52 11.49
CA GLN A 737 40.05 -14.42 10.42
C GLN A 737 41.02 -14.41 9.22
N SER A 738 41.35 -15.59 8.69
CA SER A 738 42.08 -15.70 7.42
C SER A 738 41.24 -15.16 6.26
N LEU A 739 41.81 -14.20 5.52
CA LEU A 739 41.31 -13.72 4.23
C LEU A 739 41.76 -14.69 3.13
N LEU A 740 40.79 -15.42 2.59
CA LEU A 740 40.98 -16.55 1.68
C LEU A 740 41.04 -16.11 0.22
N ASN A 741 41.78 -16.86 -0.61
CA ASN A 741 41.72 -16.74 -2.06
C ASN A 741 40.36 -17.20 -2.60
N GLY A 742 39.51 -16.26 -2.97
CA GLY A 742 38.27 -16.51 -3.70
C GLY A 742 38.29 -15.98 -5.14
N GLY A 743 39.42 -15.47 -5.63
CA GLY A 743 39.57 -14.76 -6.90
C GLY A 743 40.86 -13.95 -6.97
N ALA A 744 41.04 -13.17 -8.05
CA ALA A 744 42.28 -12.43 -8.32
C ALA A 744 42.49 -11.15 -7.48
N GLY A 745 41.56 -10.83 -6.58
CA GLY A 745 41.59 -9.57 -5.82
C GLY A 745 42.60 -9.54 -4.68
N GLY A 746 42.90 -8.32 -4.23
CA GLY A 746 43.79 -8.03 -3.12
C GLY A 746 43.11 -7.29 -1.97
N LEU A 747 43.90 -6.64 -1.11
CA LEU A 747 43.41 -5.89 0.05
C LEU A 747 43.72 -4.40 -0.13
N THR A 748 42.74 -3.53 0.09
CA THR A 748 42.92 -2.08 0.23
C THR A 748 42.54 -1.65 1.64
N LYS A 749 43.51 -1.09 2.38
CA LYS A 749 43.31 -0.49 3.69
C LYS A 749 43.10 1.02 3.56
N GLN A 750 42.03 1.54 4.14
CA GLN A 750 41.69 2.96 4.24
C GLN A 750 41.35 3.34 5.69
N GLY A 751 41.07 4.62 5.94
CA GLY A 751 40.83 5.15 7.29
C GLY A 751 42.12 5.42 8.07
N GLY A 752 42.09 6.40 8.98
CA GLY A 752 43.21 6.79 9.83
C GLY A 752 43.58 5.81 10.95
N GLY A 753 42.68 4.90 11.35
CA GLY A 753 42.96 3.91 12.41
C GLY A 753 43.92 2.78 12.00
N VAL A 754 44.24 1.90 12.95
CA VAL A 754 45.08 0.72 12.74
C VAL A 754 44.24 -0.49 12.31
N LEU A 755 44.62 -1.14 11.20
CA LEU A 755 44.15 -2.51 10.87
C LEU A 755 45.25 -3.51 11.21
N THR A 756 44.99 -4.43 12.13
CA THR A 756 45.91 -5.55 12.42
C THR A 756 45.39 -6.83 11.76
N LEU A 757 46.23 -7.50 10.98
CA LEU A 757 45.94 -8.82 10.38
C LEU A 757 46.73 -9.91 11.11
N SER A 758 46.04 -10.70 11.93
CA SER A 758 46.69 -11.68 12.81
C SER A 758 46.80 -13.09 12.23
N ALA A 759 46.06 -13.38 11.15
CA ALA A 759 46.07 -14.67 10.46
C ALA A 759 47.07 -14.74 9.30
N SER A 760 47.37 -15.97 8.86
CA SER A 760 47.95 -16.21 7.55
C SER A 760 46.87 -16.00 6.48
N ASN A 761 47.12 -15.11 5.53
CA ASN A 761 46.17 -14.75 4.47
C ASN A 761 46.61 -15.34 3.13
N SER A 762 45.67 -15.83 2.32
CA SER A 762 45.95 -16.56 1.07
C SER A 762 45.52 -15.85 -0.21
N TYR A 763 44.89 -14.68 -0.12
CA TYR A 763 44.56 -13.88 -1.31
C TYR A 763 45.80 -13.56 -2.15
N ILE A 764 45.59 -13.41 -3.45
CA ILE A 764 46.68 -13.36 -4.45
C ILE A 764 46.85 -12.00 -5.11
N GLY A 765 45.93 -11.05 -4.93
CA GLY A 765 46.07 -9.69 -5.42
C GLY A 765 46.89 -8.80 -4.47
N ALA A 766 47.34 -7.64 -4.97
CA ALA A 766 48.20 -6.72 -4.23
C ALA A 766 47.53 -6.15 -2.97
N THR A 767 48.35 -5.85 -1.96
CA THR A 767 47.90 -5.11 -0.77
C THR A 767 48.23 -3.63 -0.95
N VAL A 768 47.26 -2.75 -0.71
CA VAL A 768 47.43 -1.28 -0.81
C VAL A 768 47.06 -0.66 0.53
N VAL A 769 47.97 0.13 1.10
CA VAL A 769 47.74 0.93 2.31
C VAL A 769 47.54 2.37 1.88
N SER A 770 46.28 2.78 1.75
CA SER A 770 45.92 4.13 1.29
C SER A 770 45.81 5.15 2.43
N GLY A 771 45.71 4.70 3.68
CA GLY A 771 45.64 5.56 4.86
C GLY A 771 45.75 4.80 6.19
N GLY A 772 46.11 5.53 7.25
CA GLY A 772 46.32 4.99 8.59
C GLY A 772 47.45 3.95 8.63
N THR A 773 47.34 2.99 9.55
CA THR A 773 48.35 1.95 9.74
C THR A 773 47.80 0.58 9.36
N LEU A 774 48.51 -0.17 8.52
CA LEU A 774 48.33 -1.62 8.38
C LEU A 774 49.43 -2.32 9.18
N LYS A 775 49.04 -3.17 10.13
CA LYS A 775 49.95 -3.87 11.04
C LYS A 775 49.96 -5.38 10.81
N ALA A 776 51.15 -5.95 10.68
CA ALA A 776 51.34 -7.40 10.58
C ALA A 776 51.20 -8.07 11.96
N GLY A 777 50.30 -9.05 12.07
CA GLY A 777 50.25 -9.99 13.19
C GLY A 777 50.75 -11.40 12.84
N ASN A 778 51.05 -11.66 11.56
CA ASN A 778 51.56 -12.92 11.05
C ASN A 778 52.62 -12.69 9.95
N VAL A 779 53.57 -13.61 9.78
CA VAL A 779 54.60 -13.52 8.71
C VAL A 779 54.01 -13.58 7.29
N SER A 780 52.82 -14.18 7.14
CA SER A 780 52.04 -14.27 5.90
C SER A 780 50.78 -13.40 5.95
N ALA A 781 50.83 -12.27 6.67
CA ALA A 781 49.67 -11.40 6.87
C ALA A 781 49.16 -10.71 5.58
N PHE A 782 49.96 -10.57 4.53
CA PHE A 782 49.64 -9.71 3.38
C PHE A 782 49.38 -10.46 2.06
N GLY A 783 49.05 -11.76 2.13
CA GLY A 783 48.92 -12.61 0.94
C GLY A 783 50.27 -12.81 0.24
N SER A 784 50.25 -13.24 -1.02
CA SER A 784 51.46 -13.57 -1.78
C SER A 784 52.00 -12.44 -2.69
N ALA A 785 51.20 -11.40 -2.95
CA ALA A 785 51.55 -10.32 -3.87
C ALA A 785 52.27 -9.14 -3.18
N ALA A 786 52.60 -8.10 -3.96
CA ALA A 786 53.29 -6.92 -3.45
C ALA A 786 52.40 -6.07 -2.51
N VAL A 787 53.05 -5.33 -1.61
CA VAL A 787 52.42 -4.32 -0.74
C VAL A 787 52.82 -2.92 -1.21
N THR A 788 51.84 -2.03 -1.41
CA THR A 788 52.07 -0.62 -1.74
C THR A 788 51.62 0.27 -0.60
N ILE A 789 52.47 1.22 -0.18
CA ILE A 789 52.19 2.20 0.87
C ILE A 789 52.04 3.56 0.22
N ALA A 790 50.86 4.18 0.36
CA ALA A 790 50.62 5.53 -0.13
C ALA A 790 51.27 6.60 0.78
N SER A 791 51.41 7.82 0.25
CA SER A 791 51.91 8.96 1.03
C SER A 791 51.10 9.17 2.31
N GLY A 792 51.79 9.31 3.44
CA GLY A 792 51.18 9.50 4.75
C GLY A 792 50.57 8.25 5.40
N ALA A 793 50.56 7.10 4.73
CA ALA A 793 50.17 5.82 5.31
C ALA A 793 51.35 5.10 5.95
N THR A 794 51.07 4.14 6.84
CA THR A 794 52.08 3.34 7.55
C THR A 794 51.85 1.85 7.34
N LEU A 795 52.92 1.12 6.99
CA LEU A 795 52.98 -0.33 7.12
C LEU A 795 53.86 -0.66 8.32
N ASP A 796 53.28 -1.26 9.34
CA ASP A 796 53.98 -1.74 10.53
C ASP A 796 54.21 -3.24 10.42
N LEU A 797 55.47 -3.65 10.24
CA LEU A 797 55.82 -5.07 10.17
C LEU A 797 55.83 -5.75 11.53
N ASN A 798 55.69 -5.01 12.63
CA ASN A 798 55.61 -5.55 13.98
C ASN A 798 56.78 -6.51 14.31
N SER A 799 57.97 -6.21 13.78
CA SER A 799 59.17 -7.05 13.89
C SER A 799 59.05 -8.45 13.27
N LEU A 800 58.12 -8.66 12.33
CA LEU A 800 57.96 -9.90 11.58
C LEU A 800 58.67 -9.83 10.23
N ALA A 801 59.25 -10.95 9.80
CA ALA A 801 59.91 -11.08 8.51
C ALA A 801 58.89 -11.46 7.42
N VAL A 802 58.30 -10.45 6.77
CA VAL A 802 57.38 -10.66 5.64
C VAL A 802 58.15 -10.80 4.33
N ALA A 803 57.69 -11.71 3.46
CA ALA A 803 58.36 -12.00 2.18
C ALA A 803 57.94 -11.08 1.02
N ASN A 804 56.86 -10.30 1.20
CA ASN A 804 56.27 -9.49 0.13
C ASN A 804 57.24 -8.43 -0.38
N ALA A 805 57.22 -8.17 -1.69
CA ALA A 805 57.83 -6.97 -2.25
C ALA A 805 57.08 -5.72 -1.75
N ILE A 806 57.80 -4.67 -1.37
CA ILE A 806 57.21 -3.45 -0.79
C ILE A 806 57.52 -2.25 -1.69
N THR A 807 56.49 -1.52 -2.08
CA THR A 807 56.62 -0.23 -2.76
C THR A 807 56.14 0.86 -1.81
N ASN A 808 57.05 1.70 -1.30
CA ASN A 808 56.71 2.81 -0.43
C ASN A 808 56.70 4.13 -1.23
N ASN A 809 55.51 4.63 -1.56
CA ASN A 809 55.29 5.86 -2.33
C ASN A 809 55.10 7.10 -1.41
N GLY A 810 56.03 7.30 -0.48
CA GLY A 810 56.03 8.47 0.43
C GLY A 810 55.37 8.25 1.79
N GLY A 811 55.06 7.00 2.14
CA GLY A 811 54.58 6.60 3.46
C GLY A 811 55.70 6.17 4.40
N THR A 812 55.34 5.43 5.45
CA THR A 812 56.26 4.94 6.50
C THR A 812 56.26 3.42 6.53
N LEU A 813 57.44 2.80 6.49
CA LEU A 813 57.64 1.40 6.84
C LEU A 813 58.30 1.31 8.22
N SER A 814 57.56 0.82 9.22
CA SER A 814 58.01 0.75 10.61
C SER A 814 58.29 -0.68 11.07
N ASN A 815 59.14 -0.79 12.10
CA ASN A 815 59.46 -2.04 12.81
C ASN A 815 59.87 -3.20 11.88
N ALA A 816 60.64 -2.91 10.83
CA ALA A 816 61.19 -3.93 9.94
C ALA A 816 62.45 -4.55 10.57
N SER A 817 62.27 -5.49 11.51
CA SER A 817 63.37 -6.14 12.23
C SER A 817 64.32 -6.91 11.29
N SER A 818 63.78 -7.61 10.30
CA SER A 818 64.52 -8.28 9.23
C SER A 818 63.68 -8.29 7.96
N TYR A 819 64.17 -7.66 6.89
CA TYR A 819 63.52 -7.62 5.59
C TYR A 819 64.35 -8.30 4.50
N ALA A 820 63.77 -9.30 3.84
CA ALA A 820 64.43 -10.12 2.82
C ALA A 820 63.87 -9.92 1.39
N GLY A 821 62.79 -9.13 1.23
CA GLY A 821 62.16 -8.89 -0.06
C GLY A 821 62.81 -7.76 -0.88
N THR A 822 62.21 -7.43 -2.01
CA THR A 822 62.59 -6.27 -2.83
C THR A 822 61.77 -5.05 -2.44
N GLN A 823 62.43 -3.91 -2.22
CA GLN A 823 61.78 -2.65 -1.88
C GLN A 823 62.20 -1.48 -2.78
N SER A 824 61.20 -0.69 -3.19
CA SER A 824 61.37 0.69 -3.69
C SER A 824 60.90 1.70 -2.62
N LEU A 825 61.74 2.66 -2.25
CA LEU A 825 61.52 3.57 -1.12
C LEU A 825 61.55 5.04 -1.54
N ALA A 826 60.39 5.70 -1.60
CA ALA A 826 60.22 7.15 -1.76
C ALA A 826 59.75 7.85 -0.45
N GLY A 827 59.53 7.09 0.62
CA GLY A 827 59.15 7.57 1.96
C GLY A 827 60.18 7.19 3.03
N SER A 828 59.75 7.00 4.28
CA SER A 828 60.66 6.62 5.37
C SER A 828 60.63 5.12 5.68
N ALA A 829 61.77 4.53 6.02
CA ALA A 829 61.87 3.15 6.47
C ALA A 829 62.98 2.97 7.51
N THR A 830 62.74 2.16 8.55
CA THR A 830 63.78 1.77 9.54
C THR A 830 63.95 0.25 9.55
N TYR A 831 65.19 -0.21 9.39
CA TYR A 831 65.56 -1.63 9.32
C TYR A 831 66.42 -2.05 10.50
N GLY A 832 66.04 -3.14 11.16
CA GLY A 832 66.92 -3.87 12.09
C GLY A 832 67.93 -4.75 11.36
N ALA A 833 67.58 -5.35 10.23
CA ALA A 833 68.46 -6.08 9.34
C ALA A 833 67.86 -6.07 7.92
N LEU A 834 68.72 -6.07 6.89
CA LEU A 834 68.32 -6.04 5.48
C LEU A 834 69.06 -7.12 4.70
N ALA A 835 68.37 -8.21 4.38
CA ALA A 835 68.86 -9.30 3.55
C ALA A 835 68.44 -9.17 2.08
N GLY A 836 67.42 -8.36 1.81
CA GLY A 836 66.84 -8.16 0.48
C GLY A 836 67.46 -7.03 -0.33
N THR A 837 66.76 -6.60 -1.38
CA THR A 837 67.18 -5.49 -2.24
C THR A 837 66.42 -4.22 -1.89
N LEU A 838 67.13 -3.14 -1.57
CA LEU A 838 66.57 -1.83 -1.28
C LEU A 838 67.02 -0.80 -2.32
N SER A 839 66.05 -0.21 -3.03
CA SER A 839 66.25 0.95 -3.89
C SER A 839 65.66 2.19 -3.23
N VAL A 840 66.51 3.08 -2.72
CA VAL A 840 66.09 4.37 -2.15
C VAL A 840 66.00 5.38 -3.30
N VAL A 841 64.79 5.83 -3.60
CA VAL A 841 64.53 6.78 -4.70
C VAL A 841 64.33 8.21 -4.16
N SER A 842 64.03 9.17 -5.04
CA SER A 842 63.81 10.57 -4.65
C SER A 842 62.74 10.69 -3.55
N GLY A 843 63.07 11.40 -2.46
CA GLY A 843 62.21 11.54 -1.27
C GLY A 843 62.35 10.41 -0.25
N GLY A 844 63.01 9.30 -0.63
CA GLY A 844 63.24 8.15 0.24
C GLY A 844 64.26 8.42 1.35
N ALA A 845 63.99 7.92 2.55
CA ALA A 845 64.84 8.00 3.72
C ALA A 845 64.92 6.64 4.44
N ALA A 846 66.01 5.90 4.23
CA ALA A 846 66.27 4.62 4.90
C ALA A 846 67.15 4.80 6.14
N THR A 847 66.81 4.15 7.25
CA THR A 847 67.67 3.99 8.42
C THR A 847 68.07 2.53 8.56
N LEU A 848 69.36 2.23 8.42
CA LEU A 848 69.95 0.89 8.46
C LEU A 848 70.57 0.67 9.85
N GLY A 849 69.77 0.11 10.77
CA GLY A 849 70.10 -0.08 12.19
C GLY A 849 70.76 -1.43 12.52
N GLY A 850 70.89 -2.34 11.57
CA GLY A 850 71.69 -3.57 11.75
C GLY A 850 72.21 -4.14 10.43
N ALA A 851 72.49 -5.44 10.40
CA ALA A 851 73.28 -6.03 9.32
C ALA A 851 72.57 -5.94 7.96
N VAL A 852 73.26 -5.38 6.97
CA VAL A 852 72.83 -5.38 5.56
C VAL A 852 73.62 -6.44 4.81
N THR A 853 73.03 -7.61 4.61
CA THR A 853 73.59 -8.71 3.81
C THR A 853 73.10 -8.70 2.36
N GLY A 854 72.02 -7.96 2.10
CA GLY A 854 71.48 -7.74 0.76
C GLY A 854 72.14 -6.55 0.03
N THR A 855 71.40 -5.96 -0.91
CA THR A 855 71.89 -4.84 -1.71
C THR A 855 71.12 -3.56 -1.42
N VAL A 856 71.85 -2.44 -1.32
CA VAL A 856 71.28 -1.09 -1.26
C VAL A 856 71.74 -0.30 -2.47
N SER A 857 70.83 0.46 -3.09
CA SER A 857 71.14 1.53 -4.04
C SER A 857 70.42 2.81 -3.62
N ILE A 858 71.02 3.95 -3.90
CA ILE A 858 70.49 5.27 -3.53
C ILE A 858 70.47 6.12 -4.80
N ALA A 859 69.29 6.47 -5.29
CA ALA A 859 69.12 7.36 -6.43
C ALA A 859 69.24 8.84 -6.02
N ALA A 860 69.28 9.73 -7.01
CA ALA A 860 69.25 11.16 -6.78
C ALA A 860 68.01 11.59 -5.96
N GLY A 861 68.23 12.43 -4.96
CA GLY A 861 67.18 12.88 -4.02
C GLY A 861 66.79 11.86 -2.93
N GLY A 862 67.39 10.66 -2.93
CA GLY A 862 67.24 9.67 -1.84
C GLY A 862 68.32 9.81 -0.77
N SER A 863 68.03 9.30 0.44
CA SER A 863 68.95 9.30 1.57
C SER A 863 68.94 7.95 2.31
N ALA A 864 70.11 7.44 2.67
CA ALA A 864 70.23 6.31 3.58
C ALA A 864 71.22 6.61 4.72
N THR A 865 70.84 6.28 5.95
CA THR A 865 71.67 6.45 7.15
C THR A 865 72.04 5.09 7.71
N LEU A 866 73.34 4.80 7.81
CA LEU A 866 73.85 3.69 8.58
C LEU A 866 73.97 4.13 10.05
N ALA A 867 73.06 3.61 10.89
CA ALA A 867 72.95 3.96 12.30
C ALA A 867 73.78 3.00 13.18
N ALA A 868 73.74 3.17 14.50
CA ALA A 868 74.34 2.25 15.47
C ALA A 868 73.78 0.82 15.28
N GLY A 869 74.65 -0.20 15.39
CA GLY A 869 74.32 -1.60 15.06
C GLY A 869 74.42 -1.96 13.56
N GLY A 870 74.21 -1.01 12.64
CA GLY A 870 74.32 -1.18 11.18
C GLY A 870 75.68 -1.68 10.65
N SER A 871 75.66 -2.54 9.63
CA SER A 871 76.85 -2.91 8.84
C SER A 871 76.48 -3.10 7.36
N LEU A 872 77.43 -2.97 6.44
CA LEU A 872 77.24 -3.22 5.01
C LEU A 872 78.13 -4.38 4.56
N ALA A 873 77.53 -5.46 4.06
CA ALA A 873 78.25 -6.58 3.47
C ALA A 873 78.34 -6.49 1.93
N GLN A 874 77.58 -5.58 1.30
CA GLN A 874 77.65 -5.38 -0.14
C GLN A 874 79.04 -4.91 -0.57
N SER A 875 79.56 -5.49 -1.66
CA SER A 875 80.88 -5.16 -2.21
C SER A 875 80.93 -3.76 -2.83
N SER A 876 79.80 -3.28 -3.35
CA SER A 876 79.65 -1.96 -3.96
C SER A 876 78.31 -1.33 -3.57
N LEU A 877 78.32 -0.03 -3.26
CA LEU A 877 77.14 0.81 -3.06
C LEU A 877 77.06 1.85 -4.18
N ALA A 878 76.02 1.75 -5.01
CA ALA A 878 75.67 2.79 -5.98
C ALA A 878 74.94 3.93 -5.25
N ASN A 879 75.64 5.05 -5.06
CA ASN A 879 75.14 6.23 -4.36
C ASN A 879 75.09 7.43 -5.32
N ASN A 880 73.88 7.84 -5.68
CA ASN A 880 73.57 9.05 -6.43
C ASN A 880 72.80 10.08 -5.58
N GLY A 881 72.53 9.76 -4.30
CA GLY A 881 71.82 10.61 -3.34
C GLY A 881 72.71 11.00 -2.15
N THR A 882 72.24 10.78 -0.93
CA THR A 882 73.04 10.99 0.30
C THR A 882 73.19 9.69 1.07
N PHE A 883 74.42 9.33 1.42
CA PHE A 883 74.69 8.24 2.35
C PHE A 883 75.34 8.79 3.62
N THR A 884 74.73 8.57 4.78
CA THR A 884 75.19 9.08 6.08
C THR A 884 75.64 7.95 6.98
N VAL A 885 76.82 8.05 7.57
CA VAL A 885 77.29 7.16 8.65
C VAL A 885 77.17 7.91 9.97
N ASN A 886 76.14 7.57 10.75
CA ASN A 886 75.88 8.18 12.05
C ASN A 886 76.08 7.16 13.17
N ARG A 887 77.35 6.90 13.48
CA ARG A 887 77.77 5.90 14.47
C ARG A 887 78.77 6.46 15.46
N ASN A 888 78.58 6.08 16.72
CA ASN A 888 79.45 6.51 17.82
C ASN A 888 80.58 5.51 18.10
N ASP A 889 80.46 4.28 17.60
CA ASP A 889 81.48 3.25 17.62
C ASP A 889 82.28 3.21 16.31
N ASN A 890 83.42 2.50 16.35
CA ASN A 890 84.29 2.37 15.19
C ASN A 890 83.70 1.39 14.17
N LEU A 891 83.75 1.75 12.90
CA LEU A 891 83.25 0.95 11.78
C LEU A 891 84.32 0.88 10.68
N SER A 892 84.61 -0.32 10.19
CA SER A 892 85.42 -0.52 8.99
C SER A 892 84.52 -0.97 7.83
N LEU A 893 84.57 -0.26 6.71
CA LEU A 893 83.82 -0.60 5.49
C LEU A 893 84.76 -0.90 4.33
N GLY A 894 84.65 -2.13 3.81
CA GLY A 894 85.29 -2.54 2.55
C GLY A 894 84.45 -2.24 1.31
N THR A 895 83.22 -1.77 1.47
CA THR A 895 82.31 -1.42 0.39
C THR A 895 82.89 -0.31 -0.50
N VAL A 896 82.86 -0.54 -1.81
CA VAL A 896 83.24 0.44 -2.83
C VAL A 896 82.07 1.39 -3.07
N PHE A 897 82.27 2.71 -2.91
CA PHE A 897 81.25 3.69 -3.26
C PHE A 897 81.39 4.12 -4.72
N SER A 898 80.27 4.15 -5.45
CA SER A 898 80.18 4.60 -6.84
C SER A 898 79.03 5.60 -7.01
N GLY A 899 79.03 6.38 -8.09
CA GLY A 899 77.99 7.38 -8.38
C GLY A 899 78.33 8.80 -7.89
N GLY A 900 77.42 9.74 -8.15
CA GLY A 900 77.61 11.18 -7.90
C GLY A 900 77.07 11.69 -6.56
N GLY A 901 76.56 10.81 -5.69
CA GLY A 901 75.95 11.15 -4.41
C GLY A 901 76.97 11.47 -3.32
N GLY A 902 76.52 12.18 -2.28
CA GLY A 902 77.37 12.60 -1.16
C GLY A 902 77.51 11.53 -0.08
N LEU A 903 78.68 11.49 0.57
CA LEU A 903 78.96 10.70 1.78
C LEU A 903 79.10 11.64 2.99
N THR A 904 78.32 11.41 4.05
CA THR A 904 78.39 12.21 5.28
C THR A 904 78.76 11.36 6.49
N LYS A 905 79.81 11.75 7.22
CA LYS A 905 80.21 11.13 8.48
C LYS A 905 79.79 12.03 9.65
N LEU A 906 78.83 11.56 10.45
CA LEU A 906 78.15 12.39 11.46
C LEU A 906 78.39 11.95 12.91
N GLY A 907 78.51 10.66 13.19
CA GLY A 907 78.65 10.17 14.59
C GLY A 907 80.08 10.30 15.15
N SER A 908 80.28 10.08 16.45
CA SER A 908 81.58 10.31 17.10
C SER A 908 82.67 9.26 16.81
N GLY A 909 82.30 8.09 16.30
CA GLY A 909 83.23 6.97 16.11
C GLY A 909 84.23 7.16 14.96
N THR A 910 85.14 6.21 14.77
CA THR A 910 86.04 6.17 13.61
C THR A 910 85.41 5.39 12.46
N LEU A 911 85.21 6.01 11.29
CA LEU A 911 84.88 5.33 10.05
C LEU A 911 86.16 5.04 9.27
N THR A 912 86.52 3.78 9.11
CA THR A 912 87.66 3.34 8.28
C THR A 912 87.15 2.83 6.94
N LEU A 913 87.62 3.42 5.84
CA LEU A 913 87.28 3.00 4.48
C LEU A 913 88.47 2.26 3.87
N THR A 914 88.30 0.98 3.54
CA THR A 914 89.38 0.14 2.96
C THR A 914 89.14 -0.18 1.48
N GLY A 915 87.93 0.05 0.97
CA GLY A 915 87.59 -0.15 -0.44
C GLY A 915 88.15 0.94 -1.36
N SER A 916 88.29 0.62 -2.65
CA SER A 916 88.72 1.56 -3.69
C SER A 916 87.53 2.19 -4.41
N SER A 917 87.06 3.34 -3.92
CA SER A 917 85.84 4.01 -4.39
C SER A 917 86.04 4.86 -5.65
N THR A 918 85.01 4.92 -6.50
CA THR A 918 84.95 5.72 -7.74
C THR A 918 83.91 6.84 -7.67
N SER A 919 83.43 7.18 -6.47
CA SER A 919 82.42 8.21 -6.23
C SER A 919 82.92 9.61 -6.64
N SER A 920 82.07 10.39 -7.30
CA SER A 920 82.38 11.77 -7.70
C SER A 920 81.69 12.84 -6.84
N GLY A 921 80.74 12.45 -5.99
CA GLY A 921 80.04 13.35 -5.07
C GLY A 921 80.87 13.73 -3.82
N PRO A 922 80.47 14.79 -3.09
CA PRO A 922 81.25 15.32 -1.97
C PRO A 922 81.26 14.36 -0.77
N THR A 923 82.36 14.36 -0.01
CA THR A 923 82.46 13.70 1.29
C THR A 923 82.55 14.75 2.39
N THR A 924 81.67 14.70 3.39
CA THR A 924 81.65 15.63 4.52
C THR A 924 81.88 14.89 5.84
N VAL A 925 82.93 15.27 6.58
CA VAL A 925 83.19 14.76 7.93
C VAL A 925 82.74 15.82 8.93
N SER A 926 81.55 15.63 9.48
CA SER A 926 80.92 16.55 10.42
C SER A 926 81.37 16.30 11.86
N ALA A 927 81.63 15.04 12.24
CA ALA A 927 82.19 14.68 13.54
C ALA A 927 82.94 13.33 13.53
N GLY A 928 83.72 13.08 14.59
CA GLY A 928 84.54 11.88 14.75
C GLY A 928 85.70 11.82 13.76
N LYS A 929 86.20 10.61 13.50
CA LYS A 929 87.37 10.35 12.62
C LYS A 929 86.93 9.64 11.33
N LEU A 930 87.42 10.09 10.18
CA LEU A 930 87.40 9.36 8.90
C LEU A 930 88.84 8.90 8.60
N ALA A 931 89.07 7.59 8.57
CA ALA A 931 90.32 6.98 8.16
C ALA A 931 90.20 6.41 6.74
N VAL A 932 90.91 6.98 5.76
CA VAL A 932 90.93 6.51 4.37
C VAL A 932 92.12 5.57 4.21
N ASN A 933 91.88 4.26 4.18
CA ASN A 933 92.90 3.22 4.01
C ASN A 933 92.84 2.53 2.63
N GLY A 934 91.81 2.82 1.83
CA GLY A 934 91.68 2.44 0.42
C GLY A 934 91.79 3.66 -0.50
N VAL A 935 90.81 3.85 -1.39
CA VAL A 935 90.69 5.06 -2.24
C VAL A 935 89.35 5.74 -1.96
N LEU A 936 89.39 7.02 -1.62
CA LEU A 936 88.24 7.92 -1.67
C LEU A 936 88.21 8.56 -3.06
N GLY A 937 87.04 8.61 -3.70
CA GLY A 937 86.90 9.03 -5.10
C GLY A 937 87.23 10.51 -5.38
N SER A 938 86.83 11.03 -6.55
CA SER A 938 87.23 12.35 -7.06
C SER A 938 86.44 13.54 -6.50
N GLY A 939 85.42 13.30 -5.68
CA GLY A 939 84.65 14.36 -5.05
C GLY A 939 85.43 15.16 -3.99
N THR A 940 84.95 16.37 -3.68
CA THR A 940 85.57 17.20 -2.63
C THR A 940 85.37 16.60 -1.24
N LEU A 941 86.45 16.48 -0.46
CA LEU A 941 86.41 16.10 0.94
C LEU A 941 86.47 17.34 1.85
N SER A 942 85.48 17.53 2.71
CA SER A 942 85.44 18.60 3.71
C SER A 942 85.44 18.04 5.14
N VAL A 943 86.31 18.57 6.00
CA VAL A 943 86.45 18.14 7.41
C VAL A 943 86.13 19.32 8.32
N ALA A 944 85.09 19.20 9.15
CA ALA A 944 84.67 20.23 10.10
C ALA A 944 85.67 20.42 11.24
N ALA A 945 85.62 21.56 11.94
CA ALA A 945 86.59 21.96 12.97
C ALA A 945 86.82 20.93 14.10
N ALA A 946 85.79 20.17 14.46
CA ALA A 946 85.86 19.14 15.51
C ALA A 946 86.09 17.71 14.98
N ALA A 947 86.31 17.55 13.68
CA ALA A 947 86.45 16.25 13.01
C ALA A 947 87.91 15.94 12.63
N TRP A 948 88.18 14.65 12.43
CA TRP A 948 89.50 14.12 12.11
C TRP A 948 89.53 13.44 10.75
N LEU A 949 90.60 13.67 9.99
CA LEU A 949 90.94 12.94 8.77
C LEU A 949 92.26 12.20 8.98
N ALA A 950 92.29 10.90 8.66
CA ALA A 950 93.45 10.03 8.85
C ALA A 950 93.53 8.93 7.76
N GLY A 951 94.50 8.03 7.91
CA GLY A 951 94.63 6.82 7.11
C GLY A 951 95.89 6.75 6.24
N THR A 952 96.01 5.67 5.48
CA THR A 952 97.17 5.33 4.63
C THR A 952 96.85 5.26 3.14
N GLY A 953 95.62 5.55 2.76
CA GLY A 953 95.09 5.45 1.40
C GLY A 953 95.17 6.74 0.59
N THR A 954 94.44 6.77 -0.53
CA THR A 954 94.42 7.88 -1.49
C THR A 954 93.10 8.63 -1.44
N ILE A 955 93.14 9.96 -1.50
CA ILE A 955 91.97 10.81 -1.73
C ILE A 955 92.10 11.40 -3.14
N GLY A 956 91.15 11.09 -4.03
CA GLY A 956 91.24 11.46 -5.45
C GLY A 956 90.77 12.87 -5.80
N GLY A 957 90.08 13.57 -4.88
CA GLY A 957 89.53 14.90 -5.08
C GLY A 957 90.12 16.00 -4.17
N PRO A 958 89.67 17.25 -4.30
CA PRO A 958 90.11 18.36 -3.46
C PRO A 958 89.80 18.13 -1.97
N VAL A 959 90.70 18.54 -1.08
CA VAL A 959 90.54 18.37 0.37
C VAL A 959 90.53 19.73 1.07
N VAL A 960 89.49 19.98 1.88
CA VAL A 960 89.35 21.16 2.74
C VAL A 960 89.28 20.69 4.18
N VAL A 961 90.28 21.02 4.98
CA VAL A 961 90.34 20.62 6.40
C VAL A 961 90.25 21.84 7.29
N GLN A 962 89.14 21.98 8.03
CA GLN A 962 89.02 22.93 9.14
C GLN A 962 89.32 22.28 10.50
N GLY A 963 89.28 20.94 10.57
CA GLY A 963 89.59 20.15 11.76
C GLY A 963 91.02 19.61 11.79
N THR A 964 91.19 18.40 12.32
CA THR A 964 92.50 17.77 12.50
C THR A 964 92.84 16.82 11.35
N LEU A 965 94.01 17.02 10.72
CA LEU A 965 94.62 16.06 9.81
C LEU A 965 95.67 15.23 10.55
N SER A 966 95.54 13.91 10.56
CA SER A 966 96.46 12.98 11.23
C SER A 966 96.86 11.86 10.27
N PRO A 967 97.90 12.07 9.43
CA PRO A 967 98.32 11.08 8.46
C PRO A 967 98.82 9.79 9.16
N GLY A 968 98.39 8.62 8.66
CA GLY A 968 98.69 7.30 9.25
C GLY A 968 97.57 6.73 10.15
N ASN A 969 97.79 5.51 10.66
CA ASN A 969 96.84 4.76 11.52
C ASN A 969 97.19 4.81 13.02
N SER A 970 98.11 5.67 13.46
CA SER A 970 98.47 5.74 14.88
C SER A 970 97.24 6.11 15.74
N PRO A 971 97.07 5.43 16.90
CA PRO A 971 95.89 5.54 17.75
C PRO A 971 95.57 6.97 18.17
#